data_AF-B6FX54-F1
#
_entry.id   AF-B6FX54-F1
#
_cell.length_a   1.000
_cell.length_b   1.000
_cell.length_c   1.000
_cell.angle_alpha   90.00
_cell.angle_beta   90.00
_cell.angle_gamma   90.00
#
_symmetry.space_group_name_H-M   'P 1'
#
loop_
_entity.id
_entity.type
_entity.pdbx_description
1 polymer ?
#
loop_
_entity_poly.entity_id
_entity_poly.type
_entity_poly.pdbx_seq_one_letter_code
_entity_poly.pdbx_strand_id
1 'polypeptide(L)'
;MLKNGIYEQIINENINQELIDKNDEKHIEKETVDYAESSKVFAKYVSEIVEKGLDIVKEEEEKATKGKKDEKEKNARLKQISLINKIVDLIKEETNDEDYKKMSVTDEGEQLLALYDKKNTVLSLDGNKKVTRPETSIAQSSLFTGAVHEPQMFTELKKEIASSDRIDMLVSFIRWSGLRLIIEDLKEFIARGGELRIITTSYMGATDIKAIEELRELNNTRIKISYDTKRTRLHAKTYVFYRNTGFTTAYVGSSNISNAALSSGLEWNVKVTQKDLPETIAKIEATFESYWNSNEFEYYKEDQKEKLARALKAEKYYESNNEEMYTIDIAPYSYQQEILDKLDAERKVRGHYKNLVVAATGTGKTVISALDYKRFRKENPDKPCRLLFVAHREEILKQSMYTFRAVLKDANFGDMFVGNYKPDSLDNLFISIQTFNSQKFIEKTDKDFYDYIIVDEFHHAAAPTYQSLLTYYEPNILLGLTATPERMDGKSILKYFDNRIAAEIRLPEAIDRKLLCPFQYFGVTDNVDLDDLKWSAGGYDKNELSNVYALDRKIAEKRADLVVNSIFRYVADIDDVKGIGFCVSVEHAEFMSEFLNERGIPSMYLTGKSPDEERKTAKDRLVKGEVRFIFVVDIYNEGVDIPEINTVLFLRPTESLTVFLQQLGRGLRLSEGKDCLTVLDFIGQANKRYNFEDKFAALLSNTNKSVESEIKRGFVGVPKGCYIQLEKKAKEHIMSNIKASYGNRAALVNKVATFEEDTGLELNLANFLEYYHLDPKIIYKYKDLSFSRLCVAAGVTDDFEDSIEKEMSAALYTFTSLDSRRWIEFLIVFLKNIENVEINHMSELEKRMLQMFYVTVWGEVAEDWNDEKVLENINKLVKSDYMRKELIELLEYNYSKIDFIDEEVDLGFDCPIDLHCTYTQRQLLMGFDYLSFSSVRQGVLWIESKKTDIFFITLNKSDKDYSPTTMYEDYSINDELFHWQSQSTTSEDSKTGKRYRNHVKEGSRVVLFVREFKNDKYGKTMPYTFLGPAEYVSHTGSKPMNIIWKLDKRIPAKYLKKTNKLVG
;
A
#
# COMPACT_ATOMS: atom_id res chain seq x y z
N MET A 1 -10.51 11.64 40.02
CA MET A 1 -9.68 12.67 40.69
C MET A 1 -9.30 13.80 39.75
N LEU A 2 -9.82 15.00 40.00
CA LEU A 2 -9.46 16.27 39.35
C LEU A 2 -7.96 16.60 39.58
N LYS A 3 -7.26 16.83 38.46
CA LYS A 3 -5.85 17.25 38.41
C LYS A 3 -5.76 18.79 38.50
N ASN A 4 -4.56 19.35 38.59
CA ASN A 4 -4.38 20.80 38.51
C ASN A 4 -4.36 21.21 37.04
N GLY A 5 -5.11 22.24 36.66
CA GLY A 5 -5.21 22.70 35.27
C GLY A 5 -6.43 23.60 35.04
N ILE A 6 -6.66 23.94 33.77
CA ILE A 6 -7.81 24.71 33.31
C ILE A 6 -8.94 23.74 32.95
N TYR A 7 -10.16 24.08 33.36
CA TYR A 7 -11.37 23.30 33.11
C TYR A 7 -12.43 24.17 32.45
N GLU A 8 -13.07 23.65 31.41
CA GLU A 8 -14.23 24.25 30.76
C GLU A 8 -15.31 23.15 30.63
N GLN A 9 -15.91 22.79 31.77
CA GLN A 9 -16.89 21.70 31.86
C GLN A 9 -17.96 21.98 32.92
N ILE A 10 -19.15 21.39 32.75
CA ILE A 10 -20.22 21.49 33.73
C ILE A 10 -19.83 20.76 35.03
N ILE A 11 -20.04 21.42 36.16
CA ILE A 11 -19.89 20.81 37.48
C ILE A 11 -21.10 19.89 37.72
N ASN A 12 -20.92 18.59 37.52
CA ASN A 12 -21.89 17.56 37.88
C ASN A 12 -21.73 17.12 39.34
N GLU A 13 -22.62 16.26 39.83
CA GLU A 13 -22.60 15.81 41.24
C GLU A 13 -21.27 15.17 41.65
N ASN A 14 -20.63 14.39 40.77
CA ASN A 14 -19.35 13.75 41.05
C ASN A 14 -18.20 14.78 41.17
N ILE A 15 -18.12 15.72 40.23
CA ILE A 15 -17.15 16.83 40.27
C ILE A 15 -17.42 17.69 41.52
N ASN A 16 -18.69 17.97 41.83
CA ASN A 16 -19.05 18.74 43.01
C ASN A 16 -18.59 18.06 44.30
N GLN A 17 -18.80 16.75 44.41
CA GLN A 17 -18.31 15.94 45.53
C GLN A 17 -16.78 16.02 45.66
N GLU A 18 -16.04 15.80 44.56
CA GLU A 18 -14.57 15.88 44.56
C GLU A 18 -14.03 17.29 44.89
N LEU A 19 -14.78 18.35 44.54
CA LEU A 19 -14.42 19.73 44.86
C LEU A 19 -14.68 20.06 46.34
N ILE A 20 -15.77 19.54 46.92
CA ILE A 20 -16.08 19.68 48.35
C ILE A 20 -14.98 19.04 49.19
N ASP A 21 -14.53 17.84 48.80
CA ASP A 21 -13.50 17.08 49.53
C ASP A 21 -12.10 17.73 49.48
N LYS A 22 -11.88 18.73 48.59
CA LYS A 22 -10.57 19.36 48.33
C LYS A 22 -10.57 20.88 48.50
N ASN A 23 -11.62 21.43 49.08
CA ASN A 23 -11.89 22.87 49.13
C ASN A 23 -10.81 23.67 49.89
N ASP A 24 -10.10 23.04 50.84
CA ASP A 24 -9.05 23.70 51.65
C ASP A 24 -7.63 23.59 51.05
N GLU A 25 -7.41 22.75 50.04
CA GLU A 25 -6.07 22.47 49.49
C GLU A 25 -5.83 23.04 48.07
N LYS A 26 -6.88 23.50 47.38
CA LYS A 26 -6.81 23.95 45.98
C LYS A 26 -7.54 25.27 45.76
N HIS A 27 -7.00 26.11 44.88
CA HIS A 27 -7.73 27.27 44.36
C HIS A 27 -8.76 26.82 43.33
N ILE A 28 -10.02 27.24 43.49
CA ILE A 28 -11.12 26.84 42.62
C ILE A 28 -11.78 28.09 42.03
N GLU A 29 -11.74 28.22 40.70
CA GLU A 29 -12.41 29.27 39.94
C GLU A 29 -13.66 28.67 39.27
N LYS A 30 -14.81 29.34 39.42
CA LYS A 30 -16.11 28.90 38.88
C LYS A 30 -16.88 30.10 38.34
N GLU A 31 -17.52 29.93 37.19
CA GLU A 31 -18.42 30.92 36.60
C GLU A 31 -19.77 30.27 36.25
N THR A 32 -20.85 31.05 36.29
CA THR A 32 -22.16 30.59 35.81
C THR A 32 -22.17 30.53 34.29
N VAL A 33 -22.75 29.48 33.71
CA VAL A 33 -22.89 29.36 32.26
C VAL A 33 -23.64 30.57 31.70
N ASP A 34 -23.07 31.20 30.65
CA ASP A 34 -23.68 32.35 29.97
C ASP A 34 -25.09 31.98 29.49
N TYR A 35 -26.07 32.83 29.77
CA TYR A 35 -27.47 32.61 29.38
C TYR A 35 -27.64 32.43 27.87
N ALA A 36 -26.92 33.21 27.05
CA ALA A 36 -26.98 33.14 25.59
C ALA A 36 -26.40 31.83 25.02
N GLU A 37 -25.46 31.19 25.73
CA GLU A 37 -24.82 29.94 25.30
C GLU A 37 -25.33 28.71 26.05
N SER A 38 -26.16 28.92 27.09
CA SER A 38 -26.60 27.89 28.03
C SER A 38 -27.19 26.65 27.38
N SER A 39 -28.07 26.82 26.38
CA SER A 39 -28.70 25.71 25.66
C SER A 39 -27.68 24.82 24.95
N LYS A 40 -26.65 25.42 24.32
CA LYS A 40 -25.57 24.71 23.60
C LYS A 40 -24.66 23.96 24.58
N VAL A 41 -24.28 24.61 25.69
CA VAL A 41 -23.42 24.02 26.72
C VAL A 41 -24.11 22.83 27.39
N PHE A 42 -25.38 22.97 27.80
CA PHE A 42 -26.14 21.87 28.40
C PHE A 42 -26.45 20.75 27.40
N ALA A 43 -26.80 21.07 26.14
CA ALA A 43 -27.04 20.06 25.12
C ALA A 43 -25.79 19.21 24.83
N LYS A 44 -24.61 19.83 24.77
CA LYS A 44 -23.34 19.12 24.59
C LYS A 44 -23.07 18.14 25.74
N TYR A 45 -23.29 18.57 26.98
CA TYR A 45 -23.14 17.70 28.16
C TYR A 45 -24.13 16.53 28.15
N VAL A 46 -25.39 16.77 27.81
CA VAL A 46 -26.40 15.70 27.69
C VAL A 46 -26.04 14.73 26.55
N SER A 47 -25.53 15.23 25.42
CA SER A 47 -25.07 14.39 24.31
C SER A 47 -24.04 13.35 24.75
N GLU A 48 -23.05 13.75 25.56
CA GLU A 48 -22.03 12.83 26.09
C GLU A 48 -22.62 11.73 27.00
N ILE A 49 -23.68 12.07 27.76
CA ILE A 49 -24.38 11.11 28.63
C ILE A 49 -25.18 10.12 27.78
N VAL A 50 -25.90 10.63 26.77
CA VAL A 50 -26.71 9.82 25.87
C VAL A 50 -25.84 8.85 25.08
N GLU A 51 -24.71 9.30 24.54
CA GLU A 51 -23.75 8.45 23.82
C GLU A 51 -23.25 7.29 24.68
N LYS A 52 -22.76 7.60 25.90
CA LYS A 52 -22.34 6.56 26.88
C LYS A 52 -23.48 5.60 27.22
N GLY A 53 -24.70 6.10 27.37
CA GLY A 53 -25.88 5.28 27.62
C GLY A 53 -26.17 4.32 26.46
N LEU A 54 -26.08 4.80 25.21
CA LEU A 54 -26.28 3.98 24.02
C LEU A 54 -25.20 2.90 23.86
N ASP A 55 -23.95 3.20 24.19
CA ASP A 55 -22.85 2.22 24.17
C ASP A 55 -23.05 1.13 25.22
N ILE A 56 -23.51 1.49 26.42
CA ILE A 56 -23.85 0.52 27.46
C ILE A 56 -24.98 -0.42 26.99
N VAL A 57 -26.05 0.13 26.41
CA VAL A 57 -27.17 -0.68 25.87
C VAL A 57 -26.68 -1.65 24.80
N LYS A 58 -25.79 -1.20 23.92
CA LYS A 58 -25.17 -2.05 22.90
C LYS A 58 -24.35 -3.18 23.53
N GLU A 59 -23.47 -2.86 24.49
CA GLU A 59 -22.65 -3.86 25.19
C GLU A 59 -23.48 -4.87 25.98
N GLU A 60 -24.60 -4.46 26.58
CA GLU A 60 -25.48 -5.35 27.34
C GLU A 60 -26.15 -6.41 26.46
N GLU A 61 -26.59 -6.04 25.26
CA GLU A 61 -27.15 -6.99 24.29
C GLU A 61 -26.10 -7.91 23.69
N GLU A 62 -24.87 -7.42 23.47
CA GLU A 62 -23.75 -8.27 23.07
C GLU A 62 -23.45 -9.35 24.13
N LYS A 63 -23.66 -9.05 25.42
CA LYS A 63 -23.48 -9.99 26.55
C LYS A 63 -24.57 -11.07 26.66
N ALA A 64 -25.73 -10.92 26.01
CA ALA A 64 -26.85 -11.85 26.14
C ALA A 64 -26.53 -13.25 25.54
N THR A 65 -26.87 -14.32 26.27
CA THR A 65 -26.36 -15.69 26.03
C THR A 65 -27.06 -16.45 24.87
N LYS A 66 -28.14 -15.92 24.28
CA LYS A 66 -28.92 -16.60 23.22
C LYS A 66 -29.20 -15.66 22.04
N GLY A 67 -29.19 -16.21 20.83
CA GLY A 67 -29.52 -15.50 19.57
C GLY A 67 -28.38 -15.51 18.54
N LYS A 68 -28.72 -15.53 17.24
CA LYS A 68 -27.74 -15.36 16.15
C LYS A 68 -27.23 -13.92 16.15
N LYS A 69 -26.02 -13.68 15.65
CA LYS A 69 -25.36 -12.35 15.65
C LYS A 69 -26.26 -11.23 15.11
N ASP A 70 -26.89 -11.46 13.97
CA ASP A 70 -27.73 -10.46 13.31
C ASP A 70 -28.99 -10.12 14.13
N GLU A 71 -29.51 -11.09 14.90
CA GLU A 71 -30.61 -10.86 15.84
C GLU A 71 -30.17 -10.01 17.03
N LYS A 72 -28.95 -10.22 17.55
CA LYS A 72 -28.40 -9.42 18.66
C LYS A 72 -28.15 -7.98 18.24
N GLU A 73 -27.55 -7.76 17.07
CA GLU A 73 -27.32 -6.42 16.53
C GLU A 73 -28.64 -5.68 16.27
N LYS A 74 -29.64 -6.40 15.76
CA LYS A 74 -31.00 -5.86 15.58
C LYS A 74 -31.65 -5.50 16.92
N ASN A 75 -31.55 -6.38 17.92
CA ASN A 75 -32.13 -6.14 19.25
C ASN A 75 -31.44 -4.98 19.97
N ALA A 76 -30.10 -4.90 19.91
CA ALA A 76 -29.32 -3.78 20.43
C ALA A 76 -29.79 -2.45 19.81
N ARG A 77 -29.93 -2.42 18.47
CA ARG A 77 -30.42 -1.24 17.76
C ARG A 77 -31.84 -0.86 18.18
N LEU A 78 -32.76 -1.82 18.31
CA LEU A 78 -34.13 -1.54 18.76
C LEU A 78 -34.18 -0.97 20.18
N LYS A 79 -33.33 -1.46 21.09
CA LYS A 79 -33.23 -0.90 22.44
C LYS A 79 -32.63 0.50 22.45
N GLN A 80 -31.62 0.76 21.62
CA GLN A 80 -31.06 2.09 21.41
C GLN A 80 -32.12 3.08 20.87
N ILE A 81 -32.89 2.67 19.86
CA ILE A 81 -34.01 3.46 19.31
C ILE A 81 -35.06 3.74 20.40
N SER A 82 -35.42 2.72 21.19
CA SER A 82 -36.36 2.89 22.30
C SER A 82 -35.88 3.91 23.33
N LEU A 83 -34.58 3.88 23.68
CA LEU A 83 -33.99 4.86 24.60
C LEU A 83 -34.04 6.29 24.01
N ILE A 84 -33.67 6.46 22.75
CA ILE A 84 -33.74 7.75 22.06
C ILE A 84 -35.17 8.28 22.01
N ASN A 85 -36.14 7.46 21.62
CA ASN A 85 -37.53 7.88 21.50
C ASN A 85 -38.14 8.25 22.87
N LYS A 86 -37.70 7.63 23.96
CA LYS A 86 -38.08 8.06 25.32
C LYS A 86 -37.55 9.46 25.66
N ILE A 87 -36.32 9.78 25.23
CA ILE A 87 -35.74 11.12 25.42
C ILE A 87 -36.52 12.15 24.58
N VAL A 88 -36.86 11.81 23.33
CA VAL A 88 -37.68 12.67 22.47
C VAL A 88 -39.07 12.91 23.09
N ASP A 89 -39.71 11.87 23.60
CA ASP A 89 -41.02 11.99 24.27
C ASP A 89 -40.93 12.85 25.55
N LEU A 90 -39.86 12.71 26.33
CA LEU A 90 -39.62 13.57 27.50
C LEU A 90 -39.48 15.04 27.10
N ILE A 91 -38.70 15.35 26.05
CA ILE A 91 -38.57 16.72 25.53
C ILE A 91 -39.94 17.25 25.10
N LYS A 92 -40.72 16.43 24.37
CA LYS A 92 -42.07 16.76 23.93
C LYS A 92 -42.98 17.17 25.10
N GLU A 93 -42.96 16.39 26.18
CA GLU A 93 -43.77 16.61 27.38
C GLU A 93 -43.35 17.88 28.12
N GLU A 94 -42.04 18.12 28.28
CA GLU A 94 -41.49 19.27 29.00
C GLU A 94 -41.60 20.58 28.21
N THR A 95 -41.46 20.56 26.87
CA THR A 95 -41.60 21.75 26.02
C THR A 95 -43.04 22.00 25.58
N ASN A 96 -43.93 21.03 25.79
CA ASN A 96 -45.33 21.03 25.30
C ASN A 96 -45.42 21.31 23.78
N ASP A 97 -44.49 20.75 23.01
CA ASP A 97 -44.40 20.92 21.55
C ASP A 97 -44.52 19.57 20.86
N GLU A 98 -45.68 19.34 20.24
CA GLU A 98 -46.02 18.08 19.58
C GLU A 98 -45.19 17.81 18.32
N ASP A 99 -44.50 18.80 17.75
CA ASP A 99 -43.66 18.59 16.56
C ASP A 99 -42.45 17.68 16.86
N TYR A 100 -41.96 17.64 18.10
CA TYR A 100 -40.90 16.70 18.49
C TYR A 100 -41.30 15.24 18.31
N LYS A 101 -42.59 14.89 18.43
CA LYS A 101 -43.02 13.50 18.21
C LYS A 101 -42.69 13.02 16.81
N LYS A 102 -42.79 13.90 15.81
CA LYS A 102 -42.46 13.62 14.40
C LYS A 102 -40.95 13.40 14.17
N MET A 103 -40.11 13.78 15.13
CA MET A 103 -38.66 13.59 15.09
C MET A 103 -38.20 12.28 15.73
N SER A 104 -39.14 11.42 16.17
CA SER A 104 -38.83 10.08 16.67
C SER A 104 -38.14 9.23 15.61
N VAL A 105 -37.17 8.42 16.03
CA VAL A 105 -36.48 7.48 15.16
C VAL A 105 -37.40 6.31 14.83
N THR A 106 -37.46 5.90 13.57
CA THR A 106 -38.23 4.73 13.13
C THR A 106 -37.62 3.43 13.62
N ASP A 107 -38.42 2.37 13.73
CA ASP A 107 -37.99 1.07 14.27
C ASP A 107 -36.82 0.42 13.52
N GLU A 108 -36.57 0.83 12.28
CA GLU A 108 -35.49 0.29 11.44
C GLU A 108 -34.13 0.97 11.72
N GLY A 109 -34.13 2.19 12.28
CA GLY A 109 -32.92 2.94 12.60
C GLY A 109 -32.03 3.24 11.39
N GLU A 110 -32.65 3.52 10.23
CA GLU A 110 -31.94 3.73 8.98
C GLU A 110 -31.45 5.17 8.83
N GLN A 111 -30.34 5.33 8.09
CA GLN A 111 -29.82 6.64 7.71
C GLN A 111 -30.17 6.92 6.25
N LEU A 112 -30.79 8.07 5.97
CA LEU A 112 -30.98 8.53 4.60
C LEU A 112 -29.64 8.98 4.02
N LEU A 113 -29.09 8.20 3.09
CA LEU A 113 -27.78 8.45 2.50
C LEU A 113 -27.83 9.19 1.17
N ALA A 114 -28.95 9.08 0.45
CA ALA A 114 -29.15 9.60 -0.89
C ALA A 114 -30.64 9.63 -1.24
N LEU A 115 -31.06 10.62 -2.02
CA LEU A 115 -32.40 10.70 -2.62
C LEU A 115 -32.26 11.21 -4.06
N TYR A 116 -32.78 10.44 -5.01
CA TYR A 116 -32.76 10.79 -6.44
C TYR A 116 -34.11 10.50 -7.07
N ASP A 117 -34.46 11.29 -8.10
CA ASP A 117 -35.58 10.93 -8.96
C ASP A 117 -35.25 9.63 -9.72
N LYS A 118 -36.20 8.71 -9.72
CA LYS A 118 -36.10 7.44 -10.47
C LYS A 118 -36.27 7.66 -11.96
N LYS A 119 -36.75 8.81 -12.43
CA LYS A 119 -36.92 9.14 -13.86
C LYS A 119 -35.75 10.00 -14.34
N ASN A 120 -35.34 9.81 -15.60
CA ASN A 120 -34.30 10.58 -16.29
C ASN A 120 -32.91 10.59 -15.62
N THR A 121 -32.65 9.68 -14.67
CA THR A 121 -31.33 9.46 -14.07
C THR A 121 -30.74 8.13 -14.54
N VAL A 122 -29.42 7.98 -14.49
CA VAL A 122 -28.75 6.71 -14.82
C VAL A 122 -29.16 5.58 -13.85
N LEU A 123 -29.64 5.94 -12.65
CA LEU A 123 -30.20 5.03 -11.65
C LEU A 123 -31.53 4.40 -12.11
N SER A 124 -32.19 4.97 -13.12
CA SER A 124 -33.41 4.42 -13.72
C SER A 124 -33.17 3.17 -14.57
N LEU A 125 -31.94 3.02 -15.10
CA LEU A 125 -31.52 1.93 -15.96
C LEU A 125 -30.88 0.76 -15.20
N ASP A 126 -30.30 1.04 -14.02
CA ASP A 126 -29.68 0.05 -13.15
C ASP A 126 -29.91 0.43 -11.68
N GLY A 127 -30.91 -0.21 -11.05
CA GLY A 127 -31.27 0.02 -9.65
C GLY A 127 -30.21 -0.40 -8.63
N ASN A 128 -29.16 -1.12 -9.06
CA ASN A 128 -28.03 -1.52 -8.21
C ASN A 128 -26.83 -0.57 -8.28
N LYS A 129 -26.87 0.46 -9.13
CA LYS A 129 -25.76 1.40 -9.26
C LYS A 129 -25.65 2.28 -8.02
N LYS A 130 -24.57 2.13 -7.26
CA LYS A 130 -24.31 2.92 -6.04
C LYS A 130 -24.03 4.39 -6.37
N VAL A 131 -24.56 5.27 -5.54
CA VAL A 131 -24.35 6.72 -5.58
C VAL A 131 -22.93 7.05 -5.12
N THR A 132 -22.25 7.93 -5.85
CA THR A 132 -20.92 8.45 -5.46
C THR A 132 -21.02 9.37 -4.25
N ARG A 133 -20.34 9.00 -3.15
CA ARG A 133 -20.25 9.79 -1.92
C ARG A 133 -18.81 9.77 -1.39
N PRO A 134 -18.34 10.82 -0.69
CA PRO A 134 -17.04 10.82 -0.03
C PRO A 134 -16.87 9.62 0.93
N GLU A 135 -15.63 9.15 1.13
CA GLU A 135 -15.35 8.03 2.05
C GLU A 135 -15.54 8.44 3.50
N THR A 136 -15.16 9.68 3.82
CA THR A 136 -15.41 10.27 5.13
C THR A 136 -16.84 10.81 5.21
N SER A 137 -17.39 10.85 6.42
CA SER A 137 -18.74 11.36 6.66
C SER A 137 -18.90 12.79 6.13
N ILE A 138 -20.05 13.11 5.52
CA ILE A 138 -20.41 14.49 5.16
C ILE A 138 -21.15 15.21 6.30
N ALA A 139 -21.36 14.53 7.43
CA ALA A 139 -22.06 15.05 8.60
C ALA A 139 -21.17 15.16 9.86
N GLN A 140 -19.95 14.63 9.82
CA GLN A 140 -18.98 14.68 10.92
C GLN A 140 -17.66 15.21 10.39
N SER A 141 -17.02 16.10 11.14
CA SER A 141 -15.71 16.63 10.78
C SER A 141 -14.62 15.57 10.90
N SER A 142 -13.56 15.69 10.11
CA SER A 142 -12.43 14.76 10.12
C SER A 142 -11.11 15.49 9.88
N LEU A 143 -10.03 14.95 10.42
CA LEU A 143 -8.67 15.42 10.18
C LEU A 143 -8.00 14.50 9.15
N PHE A 144 -7.30 15.11 8.20
CA PHE A 144 -6.44 14.47 7.23
C PHE A 144 -5.01 14.90 7.54
N THR A 145 -4.15 13.93 7.81
CA THR A 145 -2.72 14.09 8.12
C THR A 145 -1.81 13.47 7.06
N GLY A 146 -2.39 12.72 6.12
CA GLY A 146 -1.66 11.96 5.11
C GLY A 146 -1.16 10.62 5.63
N ALA A 147 -1.80 10.04 6.66
CA ALA A 147 -1.46 8.71 7.19
C ALA A 147 -1.82 7.59 6.20
N VAL A 148 -1.15 6.42 6.28
CA VAL A 148 -1.32 5.29 5.31
C VAL A 148 -2.76 4.81 5.16
N HIS A 149 -3.55 4.86 6.24
CA HIS A 149 -4.91 4.36 6.28
C HIS A 149 -5.98 5.44 6.07
N GLU A 150 -5.57 6.70 5.88
CA GLU A 150 -6.49 7.78 5.53
C GLU A 150 -6.75 7.81 4.02
N PRO A 151 -7.97 8.16 3.57
CA PRO A 151 -8.22 8.42 2.17
C PRO A 151 -7.34 9.57 1.68
N GLN A 152 -6.66 9.37 0.56
CA GLN A 152 -5.87 10.42 -0.09
C GLN A 152 -6.79 11.62 -0.40
N MET A 153 -6.30 12.84 -0.11
CA MET A 153 -7.09 14.06 -0.21
C MET A 153 -7.71 14.22 -1.62
N PHE A 154 -6.95 13.99 -2.69
CA PHE A 154 -7.52 14.12 -4.05
C PHE A 154 -8.67 13.14 -4.30
N THR A 155 -8.59 11.90 -3.82
CA THR A 155 -9.65 10.88 -3.99
C THR A 155 -10.93 11.32 -3.30
N GLU A 156 -10.79 11.94 -2.13
CA GLU A 156 -11.91 12.50 -1.40
C GLU A 156 -12.48 13.72 -2.13
N LEU A 157 -11.64 14.66 -2.59
CA LEU A 157 -12.07 15.82 -3.36
C LEU A 157 -12.85 15.42 -4.62
N LYS A 158 -12.45 14.36 -5.34
CA LYS A 158 -13.23 13.84 -6.49
C LYS A 158 -14.65 13.49 -6.12
N LYS A 159 -14.83 12.79 -5.01
CA LYS A 159 -16.15 12.36 -4.53
C LYS A 159 -16.95 13.54 -3.98
N GLU A 160 -16.29 14.53 -3.39
CA GLU A 160 -16.89 15.80 -2.99
C GLU A 160 -17.41 16.57 -4.22
N ILE A 161 -16.56 16.77 -5.24
CA ILE A 161 -16.90 17.39 -6.54
C ILE A 161 -18.09 16.65 -7.18
N ALA A 162 -18.02 15.32 -7.25
CA ALA A 162 -19.06 14.50 -7.84
C ALA A 162 -20.39 14.51 -7.05
N SER A 163 -20.44 15.06 -5.83
CA SER A 163 -21.65 15.08 -5.00
C SER A 163 -22.10 16.49 -4.57
N SER A 164 -21.43 17.55 -5.01
CA SER A 164 -21.77 18.95 -4.73
C SER A 164 -22.60 19.61 -5.83
N ASP A 165 -23.26 20.71 -5.49
CA ASP A 165 -24.04 21.57 -6.41
C ASP A 165 -23.27 22.84 -6.81
N ARG A 166 -22.46 23.39 -5.88
CA ARG A 166 -21.57 24.54 -6.10
C ARG A 166 -20.23 24.30 -5.41
N ILE A 167 -19.15 24.81 -6.00
CA ILE A 167 -17.79 24.68 -5.46
C ILE A 167 -17.12 26.06 -5.40
N ASP A 168 -16.56 26.38 -4.23
CA ASP A 168 -15.70 27.53 -4.03
C ASP A 168 -14.29 27.08 -3.65
N MET A 169 -13.26 27.57 -4.36
CA MET A 169 -11.86 27.28 -4.07
C MET A 169 -11.10 28.58 -3.79
N LEU A 170 -10.45 28.65 -2.64
CA LEU A 170 -9.54 29.72 -2.26
C LEU A 170 -8.16 29.09 -2.04
N VAL A 171 -7.25 29.25 -3.01
CA VAL A 171 -5.96 28.55 -3.00
C VAL A 171 -4.82 29.48 -3.42
N SER A 172 -3.69 29.37 -2.73
CA SER A 172 -2.56 30.29 -2.94
C SER A 172 -1.89 30.06 -4.30
N PHE A 173 -1.79 28.80 -4.75
CA PHE A 173 -1.31 28.47 -6.10
C PHE A 173 -1.96 27.21 -6.66
N ILE A 174 -1.93 27.10 -8.00
CA ILE A 174 -2.50 25.97 -8.75
C ILE A 174 -1.46 25.45 -9.74
N ARG A 175 -0.94 24.24 -9.49
CA ARG A 175 -0.06 23.52 -10.43
C ARG A 175 -0.86 22.55 -11.28
N TRP A 176 -0.45 22.40 -12.53
CA TRP A 176 -1.01 21.42 -13.47
C TRP A 176 -0.89 20.00 -12.92
N SER A 177 0.22 19.70 -12.23
CA SER A 177 0.48 18.41 -11.60
C SER A 177 -0.58 18.00 -10.57
N GLY A 178 -1.20 18.97 -9.88
CA GLY A 178 -2.32 18.74 -8.96
C GLY A 178 -3.68 18.83 -9.64
N LEU A 179 -3.89 19.83 -10.51
CA LEU A 179 -5.18 20.05 -11.17
C LEU A 179 -5.58 18.86 -12.05
N ARG A 180 -4.63 18.27 -12.78
CA ARG A 180 -4.90 17.12 -13.64
C ARG A 180 -5.42 15.89 -12.89
N LEU A 181 -5.21 15.82 -11.57
CA LEU A 181 -5.79 14.78 -10.75
C LEU A 181 -7.31 14.87 -10.69
N ILE A 182 -7.90 16.07 -10.72
CA ILE A 182 -9.34 16.32 -10.49
C ILE A 182 -10.08 16.98 -11.67
N ILE A 183 -9.37 17.35 -12.75
CA ILE A 183 -9.94 18.15 -13.85
C ILE A 183 -11.09 17.46 -14.59
N GLU A 184 -11.02 16.14 -14.78
CA GLU A 184 -12.10 15.38 -15.43
C GLU A 184 -13.36 15.37 -14.55
N ASP A 185 -13.20 15.25 -13.22
CA ASP A 185 -14.30 15.32 -12.27
C ASP A 185 -14.94 16.72 -12.26
N LEU A 186 -14.13 17.79 -12.40
CA LEU A 186 -14.62 19.16 -12.57
C LEU A 186 -15.36 19.35 -13.90
N LYS A 187 -14.87 18.76 -15.00
CA LYS A 187 -15.56 18.76 -16.31
C LYS A 187 -16.94 18.09 -16.21
N GLU A 188 -17.04 16.95 -15.54
CA GLU A 188 -18.32 16.28 -15.29
C GLU A 188 -19.25 17.11 -14.39
N PHE A 189 -18.71 17.72 -13.34
CA PHE A 189 -19.47 18.60 -12.43
C PHE A 189 -20.07 19.81 -13.15
N ILE A 190 -19.30 20.44 -14.04
CA ILE A 190 -19.78 21.55 -14.86
C ILE A 190 -20.80 21.07 -15.90
N ALA A 191 -20.57 19.93 -16.54
CA ALA A 191 -21.47 19.39 -17.57
C ALA A 191 -22.90 19.11 -17.06
N ARG A 192 -23.06 18.81 -15.76
CA ARG A 192 -24.37 18.66 -15.12
C ARG A 192 -24.97 19.96 -14.57
N GLY A 193 -24.34 21.11 -14.81
CA GLY A 193 -24.83 22.43 -14.43
C GLY A 193 -24.26 23.02 -13.14
N GLY A 194 -23.19 22.44 -12.57
CA GLY A 194 -22.52 22.97 -11.39
C GLY A 194 -21.87 24.35 -11.63
N GLU A 195 -21.70 25.13 -10.56
CA GLU A 195 -20.96 26.40 -10.57
C GLU A 195 -19.62 26.28 -9.83
N LEU A 196 -18.54 26.76 -10.44
CA LEU A 196 -17.19 26.75 -9.88
C LEU A 196 -16.63 28.18 -9.75
N ARG A 197 -16.25 28.57 -8.53
CA ARG A 197 -15.64 29.87 -8.22
C ARG A 197 -14.25 29.68 -7.64
N ILE A 198 -13.24 30.33 -8.22
CA ILE A 198 -11.85 30.17 -7.82
C ILE A 198 -11.23 31.53 -7.53
N ILE A 199 -10.61 31.67 -6.36
CA ILE A 199 -9.75 32.79 -5.99
C ILE A 199 -8.31 32.28 -5.86
N THR A 200 -7.38 32.90 -6.56
CA THR A 200 -5.94 32.60 -6.45
C THR A 200 -5.06 33.84 -6.57
N THR A 201 -3.74 33.68 -6.54
CA THR A 201 -2.76 34.78 -6.59
C THR A 201 -1.55 34.41 -7.44
N SER A 202 -0.85 35.41 -7.98
CA SER A 202 0.46 35.24 -8.63
C SER A 202 1.64 35.20 -7.64
N TYR A 203 1.36 35.37 -6.35
CA TYR A 203 2.33 35.32 -5.26
C TYR A 203 3.13 33.99 -5.29
N MET A 204 4.47 34.06 -5.12
CA MET A 204 5.46 32.97 -5.26
C MET A 204 5.73 32.42 -6.67
N GLY A 205 5.03 32.87 -7.71
CA GLY A 205 5.30 32.39 -9.08
C GLY A 205 5.06 30.89 -9.30
N ALA A 206 4.37 30.21 -8.38
CA ALA A 206 4.26 28.75 -8.33
C ALA A 206 3.05 28.18 -9.12
N THR A 207 2.15 29.03 -9.61
CA THR A 207 0.96 28.65 -10.40
C THR A 207 1.35 28.37 -11.85
N ASP A 208 0.82 27.30 -12.44
CA ASP A 208 1.03 26.97 -13.85
C ASP A 208 -0.04 27.65 -14.72
N ILE A 209 0.39 28.34 -15.79
CA ILE A 209 -0.52 29.04 -16.71
C ILE A 209 -1.51 28.05 -17.34
N LYS A 210 -1.03 26.87 -17.76
CA LYS A 210 -1.89 25.82 -18.33
C LYS A 210 -3.04 25.44 -17.39
N ALA A 211 -2.79 25.42 -16.07
CA ALA A 211 -3.84 25.07 -15.11
C ALA A 211 -4.96 26.12 -15.06
N ILE A 212 -4.62 27.40 -15.12
CA ILE A 212 -5.60 28.49 -15.15
C ILE A 212 -6.38 28.49 -16.46
N GLU A 213 -5.70 28.25 -17.59
CA GLU A 213 -6.33 28.21 -18.92
C GLU A 213 -7.36 27.07 -19.01
N GLU A 214 -7.00 25.86 -18.59
CA GLU A 214 -7.91 24.69 -18.60
C GLU A 214 -9.12 24.89 -17.68
N LEU A 215 -8.94 25.56 -16.54
CA LEU A 215 -10.07 25.92 -15.67
C LEU A 215 -10.97 26.97 -16.31
N ARG A 216 -10.40 27.93 -17.05
CA ARG A 216 -11.13 29.00 -17.73
C ARG A 216 -11.97 28.49 -18.91
N GLU A 217 -11.52 27.42 -19.57
CA GLU A 217 -12.28 26.76 -20.64
C GLU A 217 -13.55 26.06 -20.14
N LEU A 218 -13.66 25.81 -18.84
CA LEU A 218 -14.86 25.22 -18.26
C LEU A 218 -16.00 26.25 -18.22
N ASN A 219 -17.13 25.91 -18.85
CA ASN A 219 -18.37 26.69 -18.75
C ASN A 219 -18.78 26.85 -17.26
N ASN A 220 -19.49 27.93 -16.90
CA ASN A 220 -19.87 28.20 -15.50
C ASN A 220 -18.72 28.23 -14.47
N THR A 221 -17.48 28.44 -14.93
CA THR A 221 -16.32 28.66 -14.05
C THR A 221 -15.92 30.13 -14.04
N ARG A 222 -15.69 30.68 -12.85
CA ARG A 222 -15.24 32.06 -12.63
C ARG A 222 -13.95 32.05 -11.84
N ILE A 223 -12.92 32.70 -12.36
CA ILE A 223 -11.60 32.76 -11.72
C ILE A 223 -11.28 34.22 -11.42
N LYS A 224 -10.87 34.50 -10.19
CA LYS A 224 -10.28 35.78 -9.80
C LYS A 224 -8.85 35.62 -9.32
N ILE A 225 -7.96 36.50 -9.76
CA ILE A 225 -6.53 36.47 -9.46
C ILE A 225 -6.13 37.80 -8.82
N SER A 226 -5.40 37.75 -7.71
CA SER A 226 -4.66 38.90 -7.20
C SER A 226 -3.24 38.92 -7.74
N TYR A 227 -2.88 40.03 -8.40
CA TYR A 227 -1.54 40.29 -8.92
C TYR A 227 -0.68 41.16 -7.98
N ASP A 228 -1.24 41.63 -6.85
CA ASP A 228 -0.51 42.45 -5.87
C ASP A 228 0.25 41.56 -4.89
N THR A 229 1.55 41.33 -5.16
CA THR A 229 2.42 40.50 -4.33
C THR A 229 3.00 41.24 -3.11
N LYS A 230 2.79 42.56 -2.99
CA LYS A 230 3.42 43.40 -1.95
C LYS A 230 2.49 43.73 -0.79
N ARG A 231 1.19 43.86 -1.01
CA ARG A 231 0.21 44.28 0.02
C ARG A 231 -0.67 43.14 0.53
N THR A 232 -1.05 42.20 -0.33
CA THR A 232 -2.01 41.14 0.02
C THR A 232 -1.34 39.76 -0.03
N ARG A 233 -0.95 39.24 1.13
CA ARG A 233 -0.37 37.88 1.24
C ARG A 233 -1.49 36.85 1.45
N LEU A 234 -2.18 36.47 0.37
CA LEU A 234 -3.19 35.42 0.44
C LEU A 234 -2.51 34.03 0.56
N HIS A 235 -2.48 33.51 1.78
CA HIS A 235 -1.98 32.16 2.09
C HIS A 235 -3.08 31.19 2.52
N ALA A 236 -4.35 31.56 2.34
CA ALA A 236 -5.49 30.71 2.66
C ALA A 236 -5.62 29.58 1.64
N LYS A 237 -6.05 28.41 2.13
CA LYS A 237 -6.22 27.17 1.37
C LYS A 237 -7.50 26.53 1.85
N THR A 238 -8.55 26.71 1.06
CA THR A 238 -9.89 26.29 1.43
C THR A 238 -10.66 25.81 0.20
N TYR A 239 -11.30 24.65 0.35
CA TYR A 239 -12.17 24.05 -0.66
C TYR A 239 -13.55 23.87 -0.04
N VAL A 240 -14.59 24.50 -0.60
CA VAL A 240 -15.95 24.42 -0.07
C VAL A 240 -16.86 23.78 -1.10
N PHE A 241 -17.58 22.74 -0.66
CA PHE A 241 -18.49 21.94 -1.46
C PHE A 241 -19.91 22.12 -0.94
N TYR A 242 -20.68 22.96 -1.61
CA TYR A 242 -22.05 23.28 -1.22
C TYR A 242 -23.00 22.21 -1.74
N ARG A 243 -23.97 21.87 -0.89
CA ARG A 243 -25.07 20.97 -1.24
C ARG A 243 -26.38 21.62 -0.82
N ASN A 244 -27.34 21.65 -1.74
CA ASN A 244 -28.68 22.17 -1.48
C ASN A 244 -29.42 21.38 -0.39
N THR A 245 -28.94 20.17 -0.09
CA THR A 245 -29.44 19.33 1.02
C THR A 245 -29.02 19.82 2.41
N GLY A 246 -28.18 20.86 2.53
CA GLY A 246 -27.69 21.38 3.80
C GLY A 246 -26.57 20.54 4.44
N PHE A 247 -25.84 19.79 3.62
CA PHE A 247 -24.65 19.01 4.00
C PHE A 247 -23.38 19.59 3.34
N THR A 248 -23.21 20.91 3.46
CA THR A 248 -22.01 21.59 2.98
C THR A 248 -20.78 21.12 3.75
N THR A 249 -19.68 20.92 3.03
CA THR A 249 -18.38 20.50 3.58
C THR A 249 -17.32 21.51 3.17
N ALA A 250 -16.36 21.80 4.05
CA ALA A 250 -15.22 22.67 3.77
C ALA A 250 -13.93 22.01 4.23
N TYR A 251 -12.89 22.04 3.41
CA TYR A 251 -11.55 21.59 3.76
C TYR A 251 -10.68 22.81 4.00
N VAL A 252 -10.10 22.92 5.19
CA VAL A 252 -9.23 24.05 5.59
C VAL A 252 -7.91 23.47 6.08
N GLY A 253 -6.79 23.94 5.53
CA GLY A 253 -5.49 23.39 5.90
C GLY A 253 -4.32 23.99 5.14
N SER A 254 -3.31 23.16 4.93
CA SER A 254 -2.06 23.54 4.27
C SER A 254 -1.96 23.10 2.79
N SER A 255 -2.95 22.37 2.27
CA SER A 255 -2.89 21.81 0.91
C SER A 255 -3.34 22.77 -0.21
N ASN A 256 -2.39 23.15 -1.08
CA ASN A 256 -2.68 23.79 -2.38
C ASN A 256 -3.02 22.74 -3.47
N ILE A 257 -3.41 23.19 -4.67
CA ILE A 257 -3.60 22.30 -5.83
C ILE A 257 -2.24 21.97 -6.44
N SER A 258 -1.57 20.95 -5.90
CA SER A 258 -0.33 20.37 -6.44
C SER A 258 -0.28 18.89 -6.16
N ASN A 259 0.54 18.13 -6.88
CA ASN A 259 0.65 16.69 -6.61
C ASN A 259 1.09 16.44 -5.16
N ALA A 260 2.18 17.07 -4.71
CA ALA A 260 2.69 16.91 -3.35
C ALA A 260 1.59 17.15 -2.30
N ALA A 261 0.91 18.30 -2.35
CA ALA A 261 -0.08 18.68 -1.34
C ALA A 261 -1.37 17.84 -1.34
N LEU A 262 -1.79 17.27 -2.48
CA LEU A 262 -3.04 16.52 -2.58
C LEU A 262 -2.86 14.99 -2.43
N SER A 263 -1.63 14.46 -2.56
CA SER A 263 -1.38 13.02 -2.58
C SER A 263 -0.28 12.49 -1.63
N SER A 264 0.81 13.22 -1.38
CA SER A 264 2.00 12.72 -0.62
C SER A 264 2.50 13.60 0.52
N GLY A 265 2.00 14.82 0.64
CA GLY A 265 2.42 15.76 1.65
C GLY A 265 1.94 15.33 3.03
N LEU A 266 2.79 15.52 4.04
CA LEU A 266 2.39 15.50 5.44
C LEU A 266 1.66 16.82 5.73
N GLU A 267 0.45 16.94 5.20
CA GLU A 267 -0.37 18.14 5.28
C GLU A 267 -1.47 17.93 6.32
N TRP A 268 -1.79 18.98 7.06
CA TRP A 268 -2.90 18.95 8.00
C TRP A 268 -4.08 19.66 7.36
N ASN A 269 -5.13 18.90 7.04
CA ASN A 269 -6.38 19.44 6.52
C ASN A 269 -7.53 19.00 7.41
N VAL A 270 -8.28 19.96 7.92
CA VAL A 270 -9.51 19.70 8.65
C VAL A 270 -10.67 19.80 7.66
N LYS A 271 -11.40 18.69 7.50
CA LYS A 271 -12.73 18.71 6.91
C LYS A 271 -13.71 19.13 7.99
N VAL A 272 -14.33 20.28 7.77
CA VAL A 272 -15.41 20.83 8.56
C VAL A 272 -16.73 20.52 7.85
N THR A 273 -17.76 20.13 8.59
CA THR A 273 -19.09 19.86 8.02
C THR A 273 -20.14 20.79 8.60
N GLN A 274 -21.16 21.13 7.81
CA GLN A 274 -22.25 22.01 8.24
C GLN A 274 -23.07 21.42 9.39
N LYS A 275 -23.16 20.09 9.50
CA LYS A 275 -23.92 19.42 10.57
C LYS A 275 -23.19 19.38 11.90
N ASP A 276 -21.86 19.37 11.87
CA ASP A 276 -21.02 19.32 13.06
C ASP A 276 -20.63 20.73 13.54
N LEU A 277 -20.25 21.61 12.61
CA LEU A 277 -19.75 22.96 12.90
C LEU A 277 -20.43 24.03 12.01
N PRO A 278 -21.75 24.26 12.18
CA PRO A 278 -22.53 25.19 11.33
C PRO A 278 -22.01 26.63 11.35
N GLU A 279 -21.65 27.15 12.53
CA GLU A 279 -21.10 28.52 12.69
C GLU A 279 -19.77 28.69 11.95
N THR A 280 -18.94 27.64 11.92
CA THR A 280 -17.64 27.68 11.23
C THR A 280 -17.84 27.72 9.72
N ILE A 281 -18.76 26.91 9.17
CA ILE A 281 -19.11 26.95 7.74
C ILE A 281 -19.67 28.32 7.35
N ALA A 282 -20.57 28.90 8.15
CA ALA A 282 -21.12 30.23 7.90
C ALA A 282 -20.03 31.31 7.87
N LYS A 283 -19.05 31.24 8.78
CA LYS A 283 -17.89 32.13 8.79
C LYS A 283 -16.99 31.95 7.57
N ILE A 284 -16.75 30.71 7.14
CA ILE A 284 -15.98 30.40 5.92
C ILE A 284 -16.67 31.01 4.70
N GLU A 285 -17.98 30.81 4.54
CA GLU A 285 -18.77 31.37 3.43
C GLU A 285 -18.72 32.90 3.43
N ALA A 286 -18.96 33.54 4.57
CA ALA A 286 -18.88 35.00 4.69
C ALA A 286 -17.48 35.55 4.36
N THR A 287 -16.43 34.83 4.77
CA THR A 287 -15.04 35.21 4.49
C THR A 287 -14.72 35.05 3.00
N PHE A 288 -15.16 33.95 2.38
CA PHE A 288 -15.01 33.75 0.94
C PHE A 288 -15.71 34.84 0.15
N GLU A 289 -16.96 35.20 0.50
CA GLU A 289 -17.70 36.28 -0.14
C GLU A 289 -17.01 37.64 0.03
N SER A 290 -16.39 37.90 1.18
CA SER A 290 -15.59 39.12 1.38
C SER A 290 -14.42 39.22 0.41
N TYR A 291 -13.66 38.13 0.21
CA TYR A 291 -12.59 38.09 -0.78
C TYR A 291 -13.11 38.12 -2.22
N TRP A 292 -14.19 37.39 -2.49
CA TRP A 292 -14.80 37.31 -3.81
C TRP A 292 -15.28 38.68 -4.30
N ASN A 293 -15.76 39.53 -3.39
CA ASN A 293 -16.24 40.87 -3.71
C ASN A 293 -15.20 41.98 -3.46
N SER A 294 -13.96 41.63 -3.08
CA SER A 294 -12.87 42.59 -2.91
C SER A 294 -12.34 43.09 -4.25
N ASN A 295 -11.92 44.37 -4.27
CA ASN A 295 -11.28 45.01 -5.42
C ASN A 295 -9.83 44.55 -5.63
N GLU A 296 -9.25 43.80 -4.69
CA GLU A 296 -7.87 43.25 -4.78
C GLU A 296 -7.76 42.04 -5.71
N PHE A 297 -8.89 41.46 -6.11
CA PHE A 297 -8.97 40.29 -6.96
C PHE A 297 -9.68 40.63 -8.28
N GLU A 298 -8.94 40.54 -9.38
CA GLU A 298 -9.44 40.81 -10.73
C GLU A 298 -9.98 39.53 -11.37
N TYR A 299 -11.05 39.63 -12.17
CA TYR A 299 -11.49 38.49 -12.99
C TYR A 299 -10.45 38.16 -14.05
N TYR A 300 -10.04 36.90 -14.11
CA TYR A 300 -9.16 36.40 -15.15
C TYR A 300 -9.93 36.24 -16.47
N LYS A 301 -9.32 36.73 -17.54
CA LYS A 301 -9.83 36.67 -18.92
C LYS A 301 -8.68 36.32 -19.86
N GLU A 302 -9.01 35.92 -21.09
CA GLU A 302 -8.03 35.50 -22.10
C GLU A 302 -6.93 36.52 -22.37
N ASP A 303 -7.28 37.80 -22.41
CA ASP A 303 -6.37 38.93 -22.62
C ASP A 303 -5.40 39.15 -21.45
N GLN A 304 -5.64 38.52 -20.29
CA GLN A 304 -4.75 38.60 -19.13
C GLN A 304 -3.68 37.50 -19.09
N LYS A 305 -3.65 36.57 -20.04
CA LYS A 305 -2.66 35.48 -20.10
C LYS A 305 -1.22 35.99 -20.05
N GLU A 306 -0.90 37.03 -20.83
CA GLU A 306 0.43 37.65 -20.82
C GLU A 306 0.73 38.37 -19.50
N LYS A 307 -0.27 39.04 -18.90
CA LYS A 307 -0.14 39.73 -17.61
C LYS A 307 0.21 38.72 -16.51
N LEU A 308 -0.49 37.58 -16.48
CA LEU A 308 -0.21 36.48 -15.55
C LEU A 308 1.17 35.88 -15.79
N ALA A 309 1.54 35.59 -17.04
CA ALA A 309 2.86 35.04 -17.37
C ALA A 309 4.01 35.95 -16.91
N ARG A 310 3.88 37.27 -17.10
CA ARG A 310 4.88 38.25 -16.63
C ARG A 310 4.94 38.31 -15.10
N ALA A 311 3.80 38.31 -14.43
CA ALA A 311 3.73 38.34 -12.96
C ALA A 311 4.38 37.09 -12.33
N LEU A 312 4.11 35.89 -12.86
CA LEU A 312 4.69 34.65 -12.37
C LEU A 312 6.20 34.56 -12.61
N LYS A 313 6.67 35.00 -13.78
CA LYS A 313 8.12 35.05 -14.09
C LYS A 313 8.85 36.01 -13.16
N ALA A 314 8.30 37.19 -12.87
CA ALA A 314 8.94 38.18 -12.01
C ALA A 314 9.23 37.66 -10.59
N GLU A 315 8.36 36.81 -10.04
CA GLU A 315 8.54 36.19 -8.72
C GLU A 315 9.53 35.01 -8.75
N LYS A 316 9.52 34.16 -9.80
CA LYS A 316 10.46 33.02 -9.94
C LYS A 316 11.94 33.43 -9.96
N TYR A 317 12.28 34.60 -10.51
CA TYR A 317 13.66 35.10 -10.59
C TYR A 317 14.21 35.66 -9.27
N TYR A 318 13.36 35.92 -8.27
CA TYR A 318 13.79 36.46 -6.98
C TYR A 318 14.34 35.39 -6.02
N GLU A 319 13.94 34.12 -6.18
CA GLU A 319 14.37 32.99 -5.34
C GLU A 319 15.67 32.31 -5.84
N SER A 320 16.07 32.50 -7.09
CA SER A 320 17.19 31.75 -7.73
C SER A 320 18.60 32.13 -7.23
N ASN A 321 18.72 33.03 -6.25
CA ASN A 321 19.99 33.67 -5.86
C ASN A 321 20.60 33.15 -4.54
N ASN A 322 20.06 32.10 -3.93
CA ASN A 322 20.67 31.50 -2.74
C ASN A 322 20.53 29.98 -2.79
N GLU A 323 21.60 29.26 -3.10
CA GLU A 323 21.96 27.99 -2.42
C GLU A 323 23.37 27.54 -2.81
N GLU A 324 24.25 27.46 -1.81
CA GLU A 324 25.60 26.91 -1.90
C GLU A 324 25.60 25.39 -1.62
N MET A 325 26.43 24.67 -2.38
CA MET A 325 26.53 23.22 -2.40
C MET A 325 27.45 22.71 -1.26
N TYR A 326 26.89 21.94 -0.32
CA TYR A 326 27.68 21.25 0.73
C TYR A 326 28.26 19.93 0.22
N THR A 327 29.51 19.65 0.58
CA THR A 327 30.18 18.36 0.42
C THR A 327 29.70 17.41 1.53
N ILE A 328 28.95 16.35 1.16
CA ILE A 328 28.30 15.44 2.10
C ILE A 328 29.15 14.18 2.36
N ASP A 329 29.27 13.81 3.63
CA ASP A 329 29.68 12.47 4.08
C ASP A 329 28.59 11.44 3.73
N ILE A 330 28.93 10.40 2.95
CA ILE A 330 27.98 9.34 2.56
C ILE A 330 27.75 8.41 3.76
N ALA A 331 26.68 8.64 4.52
CA ALA A 331 26.13 7.72 5.51
C ALA A 331 25.00 6.86 4.89
N PRO A 332 24.83 5.59 5.29
CA PRO A 332 23.70 4.78 4.85
C PRO A 332 22.38 5.42 5.27
N TYR A 333 21.41 5.46 4.36
CA TYR A 333 20.02 5.69 4.73
C TYR A 333 19.48 4.53 5.58
N SER A 334 18.44 4.76 6.37
CA SER A 334 17.84 3.75 7.26
C SER A 334 17.46 2.44 6.56
N TYR A 335 16.98 2.50 5.32
CA TYR A 335 16.67 1.30 4.53
C TYR A 335 17.92 0.56 4.03
N GLN A 336 18.99 1.29 3.70
CA GLN A 336 20.27 0.67 3.33
C GLN A 336 20.85 -0.02 4.54
N GLN A 337 20.72 0.59 5.73
CA GLN A 337 21.06 -0.05 6.99
C GLN A 337 20.21 -1.31 7.24
N GLU A 338 18.90 -1.28 6.98
CA GLU A 338 18.03 -2.46 7.08
C GLU A 338 18.50 -3.62 6.17
N ILE A 339 18.89 -3.32 4.93
CA ILE A 339 19.45 -4.30 3.99
C ILE A 339 20.81 -4.82 4.49
N LEU A 340 21.68 -3.94 4.97
CA LEU A 340 22.99 -4.30 5.53
C LEU A 340 22.86 -5.17 6.79
N ASP A 341 21.84 -4.93 7.62
CA ASP A 341 21.56 -5.71 8.83
C ASP A 341 20.98 -7.08 8.46
N LYS A 342 20.11 -7.15 7.44
CA LYS A 342 19.63 -8.42 6.87
C LYS A 342 20.80 -9.26 6.32
N LEU A 343 21.69 -8.66 5.54
CA LEU A 343 22.89 -9.32 5.01
C LEU A 343 23.82 -9.80 6.14
N ASP A 344 23.97 -9.02 7.21
CA ASP A 344 24.77 -9.41 8.37
C ASP A 344 24.14 -10.59 9.13
N ALA A 345 22.82 -10.58 9.29
CA ALA A 345 22.06 -11.67 9.90
C ALA A 345 22.16 -12.96 9.09
N GLU A 346 22.01 -12.89 7.76
CA GLU A 346 22.20 -14.05 6.88
C GLU A 346 23.59 -14.69 7.09
N ARG A 347 24.64 -13.87 7.20
CA ARG A 347 26.02 -14.38 7.36
C ARG A 347 26.30 -14.89 8.76
N LYS A 348 26.03 -14.09 9.79
CA LYS A 348 26.43 -14.39 11.19
C LYS A 348 25.49 -15.35 11.89
N VAL A 349 24.19 -15.29 11.61
CA VAL A 349 23.18 -16.13 12.28
C VAL A 349 22.91 -17.39 11.47
N ARG A 350 22.77 -17.27 10.15
CA ARG A 350 22.34 -18.38 9.27
C ARG A 350 23.48 -19.06 8.52
N GLY A 351 24.68 -18.47 8.54
CA GLY A 351 25.85 -19.02 7.84
C GLY A 351 25.74 -18.93 6.31
N HIS A 352 24.91 -18.03 5.78
CA HIS A 352 24.68 -17.85 4.34
C HIS A 352 25.54 -16.71 3.78
N TYR A 353 26.52 -17.08 2.96
CA TYR A 353 27.49 -16.15 2.38
C TYR A 353 27.23 -15.81 0.91
N LYS A 354 26.29 -16.52 0.26
CA LYS A 354 25.79 -16.24 -1.09
C LYS A 354 24.44 -15.53 -0.97
N ASN A 355 24.44 -14.22 -1.20
CA ASN A 355 23.28 -13.38 -0.94
C ASN A 355 22.81 -12.63 -2.19
N LEU A 356 21.51 -12.66 -2.47
CA LEU A 356 20.87 -11.86 -3.51
C LEU A 356 20.12 -10.68 -2.88
N VAL A 357 20.45 -9.47 -3.31
CA VAL A 357 19.70 -8.26 -2.96
C VAL A 357 18.88 -7.80 -4.16
N VAL A 358 17.57 -7.76 -3.96
CA VAL A 358 16.63 -7.20 -4.93
C VAL A 358 16.32 -5.76 -4.54
N ALA A 359 16.67 -4.81 -5.39
CA ALA A 359 16.48 -3.40 -5.06
C ALA A 359 16.04 -2.60 -6.28
N ALA A 360 14.93 -1.88 -6.16
CA ALA A 360 14.36 -1.07 -7.23
C ALA A 360 15.42 -0.14 -7.85
N THR A 361 15.32 0.07 -9.17
CA THR A 361 16.25 0.95 -9.89
C THR A 361 16.23 2.35 -9.28
N GLY A 362 17.43 2.91 -9.04
CA GLY A 362 17.57 4.24 -8.40
C GLY A 362 17.68 4.24 -6.87
N THR A 363 17.53 3.09 -6.19
CA THR A 363 17.65 2.99 -4.71
C THR A 363 19.10 2.80 -4.19
N GLY A 364 20.11 3.06 -5.02
CA GLY A 364 21.51 3.02 -4.58
C GLY A 364 22.09 1.62 -4.34
N LYS A 365 21.78 0.63 -5.20
CA LYS A 365 22.35 -0.75 -5.14
C LYS A 365 23.87 -0.76 -4.96
N THR A 366 24.55 0.10 -5.72
CA THR A 366 26.00 0.27 -5.69
C THR A 366 26.51 0.84 -4.36
N VAL A 367 25.73 1.71 -3.70
CA VAL A 367 26.08 2.26 -2.38
C VAL A 367 25.96 1.18 -1.31
N ILE A 368 24.89 0.37 -1.37
CA ILE A 368 24.69 -0.77 -0.46
C ILE A 368 25.88 -1.73 -0.54
N SER A 369 26.27 -2.13 -1.76
CA SER A 369 27.37 -3.07 -1.94
C SER A 369 28.73 -2.49 -1.54
N ALA A 370 28.96 -1.19 -1.75
CA ALA A 370 30.17 -0.51 -1.28
C ALA A 370 30.25 -0.42 0.26
N LEU A 371 29.13 -0.15 0.92
CA LEU A 371 29.05 -0.10 2.39
C LEU A 371 29.20 -1.49 3.02
N ASP A 372 28.62 -2.52 2.40
CA ASP A 372 28.77 -3.91 2.81
C ASP A 372 30.23 -4.37 2.69
N TYR A 373 30.88 -4.09 1.56
CA TYR A 373 32.30 -4.36 1.37
C TYR A 373 33.19 -3.58 2.36
N LYS A 374 32.87 -2.31 2.64
CA LYS A 374 33.56 -1.52 3.67
C LYS A 374 33.47 -2.16 5.05
N ARG A 375 32.31 -2.72 5.42
CA ARG A 375 32.14 -3.48 6.67
C ARG A 375 33.01 -4.73 6.66
N PHE A 376 32.98 -5.52 5.58
CA PHE A 376 33.81 -6.72 5.43
C PHE A 376 35.32 -6.44 5.59
N ARG A 377 35.83 -5.38 4.96
CA ARG A 377 37.24 -4.96 5.08
C ARG A 377 37.59 -4.52 6.51
N LYS A 378 36.66 -3.88 7.22
CA LYS A 378 36.85 -3.46 8.62
C LYS A 378 36.89 -4.66 9.58
N GLU A 379 36.09 -5.70 9.31
CA GLU A 379 36.07 -6.93 10.10
C GLU A 379 37.28 -7.84 9.83
N ASN A 380 38.01 -7.62 8.73
CA ASN A 380 39.17 -8.41 8.31
C ASN A 380 40.41 -7.52 8.06
N PRO A 381 40.92 -6.78 9.07
CA PRO A 381 42.00 -5.80 8.88
C PRO A 381 43.32 -6.42 8.42
N ASP A 382 43.56 -7.69 8.73
CA ASP A 382 44.82 -8.40 8.45
C ASP A 382 44.78 -9.25 7.15
N LYS A 383 43.70 -9.14 6.36
CA LYS A 383 43.53 -9.88 5.10
C LYS A 383 43.52 -8.92 3.90
N PRO A 384 43.91 -9.39 2.69
CA PRO A 384 43.94 -8.56 1.50
C PRO A 384 42.54 -8.07 1.03
N CYS A 385 41.47 -8.81 1.37
CA CYS A 385 40.07 -8.46 1.04
C CYS A 385 39.86 -8.17 -0.45
N ARG A 386 40.36 -9.03 -1.33
CA ARG A 386 40.34 -8.81 -2.78
C ARG A 386 38.92 -8.79 -3.32
N LEU A 387 38.59 -7.78 -4.13
CA LEU A 387 37.26 -7.54 -4.68
C LEU A 387 37.23 -7.78 -6.20
N LEU A 388 36.22 -8.53 -6.67
CA LEU A 388 35.84 -8.57 -8.08
C LEU A 388 34.43 -7.99 -8.24
N PHE A 389 34.33 -6.85 -8.91
CA PHE A 389 33.06 -6.24 -9.30
C PHE A 389 32.79 -6.50 -10.78
N VAL A 390 31.68 -7.17 -11.07
CA VAL A 390 31.31 -7.60 -12.42
C VAL A 390 30.03 -6.89 -12.86
N ALA A 391 30.08 -6.29 -14.04
CA ALA A 391 28.89 -5.75 -14.71
C ALA A 391 28.97 -6.00 -16.23
N HIS A 392 27.90 -5.68 -16.96
CA HIS A 392 27.82 -5.93 -18.41
C HIS A 392 28.21 -4.71 -19.27
N ARG A 393 28.29 -3.50 -18.69
CA ARG A 393 28.58 -2.22 -19.38
C ARG A 393 29.70 -1.43 -18.73
N GLU A 394 30.48 -0.72 -19.57
CA GLU A 394 31.58 0.15 -19.13
C GLU A 394 31.10 1.31 -18.25
N GLU A 395 29.96 1.92 -18.57
CA GLU A 395 29.42 3.06 -17.81
C GLU A 395 29.08 2.68 -16.37
N ILE A 396 28.50 1.47 -16.17
CA ILE A 396 28.15 0.94 -14.85
C ILE A 396 29.42 0.69 -14.02
N LEU A 397 30.48 0.16 -14.65
CA LEU A 397 31.77 -0.06 -13.98
C LEU A 397 32.40 1.26 -13.54
N LYS A 398 32.37 2.30 -14.37
CA LYS A 398 32.84 3.65 -14.01
C LYS A 398 32.09 4.22 -12.82
N GLN A 399 30.75 4.24 -12.89
CA GLN A 399 29.92 4.75 -11.80
C GLN A 399 30.13 3.96 -10.50
N SER A 400 30.26 2.64 -10.59
CA SER A 400 30.49 1.78 -9.44
C SER A 400 31.85 2.03 -8.79
N MET A 401 32.91 2.13 -9.59
CA MET A 401 34.24 2.46 -9.08
C MET A 401 34.25 3.82 -8.37
N TYR A 402 33.64 4.87 -8.95
CA TYR A 402 33.51 6.17 -8.28
C TYR A 402 32.76 6.09 -6.95
N THR A 403 31.69 5.31 -6.90
CA THR A 403 30.90 5.11 -5.67
C THR A 403 31.73 4.42 -4.58
N PHE A 404 32.48 3.37 -4.93
CA PHE A 404 33.37 2.68 -4.00
C PHE A 404 34.47 3.62 -3.47
N ARG A 405 35.09 4.41 -4.34
CA ARG A 405 36.10 5.42 -3.95
C ARG A 405 35.53 6.44 -2.97
N ALA A 406 34.30 6.92 -3.20
CA ALA A 406 33.63 7.87 -2.32
C ALA A 406 33.29 7.26 -0.94
N VAL A 407 32.72 6.04 -0.92
CA VAL A 407 32.32 5.34 0.32
C VAL A 407 33.53 4.92 1.16
N LEU A 408 34.59 4.43 0.52
CA LEU A 408 35.84 4.03 1.17
C LEU A 408 36.75 5.20 1.53
N LYS A 409 36.47 6.40 0.99
CA LYS A 409 37.32 7.61 1.09
C LYS A 409 38.75 7.35 0.58
N ASP A 410 38.86 6.62 -0.53
CA ASP A 410 40.12 6.26 -1.16
C ASP A 410 40.02 6.49 -2.67
N ALA A 411 40.68 7.55 -3.16
CA ALA A 411 40.64 7.94 -4.56
C ALA A 411 41.39 6.96 -5.49
N ASN A 412 42.28 6.13 -4.93
CA ASN A 412 43.09 5.15 -5.67
C ASN A 412 42.48 3.74 -5.65
N PHE A 413 41.30 3.57 -5.04
CA PHE A 413 40.69 2.26 -4.91
C PHE A 413 40.14 1.75 -6.26
N GLY A 414 40.56 0.55 -6.63
CA GLY A 414 40.01 -0.22 -7.74
C GLY A 414 40.58 0.13 -9.12
N ASP A 415 40.81 -0.90 -9.92
CA ASP A 415 41.22 -0.83 -11.32
C ASP A 415 40.11 -1.32 -12.26
N MET A 416 40.12 -0.83 -13.50
CA MET A 416 39.08 -1.13 -14.48
C MET A 416 39.62 -1.97 -15.64
N PHE A 417 38.86 -2.98 -16.04
CA PHE A 417 39.17 -3.80 -17.20
C PHE A 417 37.96 -3.94 -18.14
N VAL A 418 37.85 -2.98 -19.05
CA VAL A 418 36.81 -2.93 -20.09
C VAL A 418 37.29 -2.05 -21.25
N GLY A 419 36.94 -2.41 -22.48
CA GLY A 419 37.35 -1.65 -23.67
C GLY A 419 38.86 -1.45 -23.74
N ASN A 420 39.29 -0.18 -23.71
CA ASN A 420 40.70 0.22 -23.77
C ASN A 420 41.39 0.30 -22.39
N TYR A 421 40.65 0.17 -21.29
CA TYR A 421 41.23 0.19 -19.94
C TYR A 421 41.88 -1.15 -19.62
N LYS A 422 43.14 -1.11 -19.18
CA LYS A 422 43.87 -2.26 -18.65
C LYS A 422 44.20 -2.02 -17.18
N PRO A 423 44.04 -3.03 -16.31
CA PRO A 423 44.30 -2.88 -14.89
C PRO A 423 45.80 -2.94 -14.59
N ASP A 424 46.27 -2.13 -13.64
CA ASP A 424 47.64 -2.20 -13.08
C ASP A 424 47.72 -3.22 -11.93
N SER A 425 46.61 -3.42 -11.20
CA SER A 425 46.44 -4.44 -10.17
C SER A 425 45.19 -5.30 -10.39
N LEU A 426 45.26 -6.55 -9.95
CA LEU A 426 44.13 -7.48 -9.93
C LEU A 426 43.46 -7.59 -8.56
N ASP A 427 43.95 -6.89 -7.53
CA ASP A 427 43.43 -7.05 -6.16
C ASP A 427 42.00 -6.53 -5.99
N ASN A 428 41.65 -5.41 -6.65
CA ASN A 428 40.33 -4.81 -6.60
C ASN A 428 39.90 -4.45 -8.02
N LEU A 429 39.23 -5.37 -8.71
CA LEU A 429 39.02 -5.29 -10.15
C LEU A 429 37.54 -5.04 -10.51
N PHE A 430 37.30 -4.04 -11.34
CA PHE A 430 36.02 -3.73 -11.96
C PHE A 430 36.07 -4.17 -13.43
N ILE A 431 35.42 -5.30 -13.76
CA ILE A 431 35.56 -5.97 -15.06
C ILE A 431 34.21 -6.18 -15.75
N SER A 432 34.20 -6.11 -17.09
CA SER A 432 33.01 -6.51 -17.84
C SER A 432 32.97 -8.02 -18.04
N ILE A 433 31.78 -8.64 -18.05
CA ILE A 433 31.67 -10.09 -18.30
C ILE A 433 32.21 -10.51 -19.68
N GLN A 434 32.16 -9.62 -20.66
CA GLN A 434 32.72 -9.85 -21.99
C GLN A 434 34.26 -9.87 -21.96
N THR A 435 34.86 -8.89 -21.26
CA THR A 435 36.30 -8.82 -21.04
C THR A 435 36.80 -10.03 -20.25
N PHE A 436 36.08 -10.43 -19.20
CA PHE A 436 36.38 -11.62 -18.41
C PHE A 436 36.53 -12.89 -19.27
N ASN A 437 35.54 -13.14 -20.15
CA ASN A 437 35.54 -14.32 -21.01
C ASN A 437 36.58 -14.21 -22.15
N SER A 438 36.64 -13.07 -22.84
CA SER A 438 37.59 -12.87 -23.96
C SER A 438 39.05 -12.95 -23.53
N GLN A 439 39.36 -12.52 -22.31
CA GLN A 439 40.71 -12.57 -21.74
C GLN A 439 41.03 -13.89 -21.05
N LYS A 440 40.11 -14.87 -21.10
CA LYS A 440 40.20 -16.18 -20.43
C LYS A 440 40.66 -16.04 -18.98
N PHE A 441 39.99 -15.16 -18.24
CA PHE A 441 40.49 -14.69 -16.95
C PHE A 441 40.57 -15.81 -15.89
N ILE A 442 39.79 -16.88 -16.06
CA ILE A 442 39.86 -18.15 -15.31
C ILE A 442 41.26 -18.81 -15.38
N GLU A 443 42.00 -18.62 -16.48
CA GLU A 443 43.36 -19.16 -16.64
C GLU A 443 44.42 -18.28 -15.95
N LYS A 444 44.06 -17.09 -15.46
CA LYS A 444 44.98 -16.06 -14.96
C LYS A 444 44.94 -15.88 -13.44
N THR A 445 43.90 -16.35 -12.77
CA THR A 445 43.72 -16.24 -11.31
C THR A 445 43.17 -17.55 -10.78
N ASP A 446 43.59 -17.96 -9.59
CA ASP A 446 43.08 -19.16 -8.93
C ASP A 446 41.62 -19.00 -8.44
N LYS A 447 40.98 -20.13 -8.12
CA LYS A 447 39.55 -20.18 -7.72
C LYS A 447 39.22 -19.41 -6.44
N ASP A 448 40.17 -19.32 -5.52
CA ASP A 448 40.08 -18.67 -4.20
C ASP A 448 40.78 -17.30 -4.18
N PHE A 449 41.17 -16.77 -5.34
CA PHE A 449 41.91 -15.51 -5.43
C PHE A 449 41.13 -14.31 -4.89
N TYR A 450 39.82 -14.21 -5.19
CA TYR A 450 38.95 -13.11 -4.76
C TYR A 450 38.17 -13.47 -3.50
N ASP A 451 38.29 -12.65 -2.46
CA ASP A 451 37.55 -12.81 -1.20
C ASP A 451 36.08 -12.40 -1.34
N TYR A 452 35.80 -11.40 -2.18
CA TYR A 452 34.50 -10.78 -2.31
C TYR A 452 34.15 -10.62 -3.80
N ILE A 453 33.03 -11.19 -4.23
CA ILE A 453 32.53 -11.03 -5.61
C ILE A 453 31.18 -10.33 -5.59
N ILE A 454 31.07 -9.24 -6.34
CA ILE A 454 29.83 -8.52 -6.59
C ILE A 454 29.48 -8.67 -8.06
N VAL A 455 28.25 -9.09 -8.33
CA VAL A 455 27.73 -9.16 -9.70
C VAL A 455 26.48 -8.29 -9.77
N ASP A 456 26.58 -7.17 -10.50
CA ASP A 456 25.46 -6.26 -10.74
C ASP A 456 24.61 -6.73 -11.94
N GLU A 457 23.33 -6.40 -11.90
CA GLU A 457 22.30 -6.92 -12.80
C GLU A 457 22.33 -8.46 -12.92
N PHE A 458 22.30 -9.13 -11.75
CA PHE A 458 22.42 -10.59 -11.63
C PHE A 458 21.37 -11.38 -12.42
N HIS A 459 20.26 -10.75 -12.84
CA HIS A 459 19.28 -11.42 -13.70
C HIS A 459 19.88 -11.94 -15.03
N HIS A 460 21.05 -11.43 -15.46
CA HIS A 460 21.82 -11.96 -16.60
C HIS A 460 22.61 -13.26 -16.30
N ALA A 461 22.75 -13.65 -15.03
CA ALA A 461 23.66 -14.69 -14.58
C ALA A 461 23.43 -16.08 -15.18
N ALA A 462 22.20 -16.43 -15.61
CA ALA A 462 21.96 -17.73 -16.24
C ALA A 462 22.45 -17.82 -17.70
N ALA A 463 22.94 -16.72 -18.28
CA ALA A 463 23.60 -16.76 -19.58
C ALA A 463 24.89 -17.60 -19.50
N PRO A 464 25.24 -18.39 -20.55
CA PRO A 464 26.44 -19.22 -20.55
C PRO A 464 27.74 -18.45 -20.22
N THR A 465 27.78 -17.17 -20.56
CA THR A 465 28.91 -16.26 -20.29
C THR A 465 29.14 -15.96 -18.81
N TYR A 466 28.10 -15.97 -17.98
CA TYR A 466 28.23 -15.79 -16.53
C TYR A 466 28.48 -17.12 -15.80
N GLN A 467 28.06 -18.25 -16.39
CA GLN A 467 28.29 -19.57 -15.80
C GLN A 467 29.78 -19.88 -15.62
N SER A 468 30.63 -19.47 -16.57
CA SER A 468 32.07 -19.67 -16.49
C SER A 468 32.66 -19.05 -15.22
N LEU A 469 32.24 -17.82 -14.89
CA LEU A 469 32.66 -17.09 -13.69
C LEU A 469 32.09 -17.72 -12.41
N LEU A 470 30.77 -17.94 -12.36
CA LEU A 470 30.07 -18.38 -11.16
C LEU A 470 30.37 -19.83 -10.77
N THR A 471 30.80 -20.66 -11.72
CA THR A 471 31.18 -22.06 -11.47
C THR A 471 32.65 -22.18 -11.07
N TYR A 472 33.50 -21.24 -11.49
CA TYR A 472 34.94 -21.32 -11.26
C TYR A 472 35.36 -20.77 -9.90
N TYR A 473 34.92 -19.56 -9.53
CA TYR A 473 35.35 -18.92 -8.29
C TYR A 473 34.59 -19.41 -7.07
N GLU A 474 35.30 -19.50 -5.95
CA GLU A 474 34.78 -19.90 -4.64
C GLU A 474 35.08 -18.78 -3.60
N PRO A 475 34.42 -17.60 -3.71
CA PRO A 475 34.71 -16.47 -2.82
C PRO A 475 34.12 -16.66 -1.42
N ASN A 476 34.68 -15.95 -0.44
CA ASN A 476 34.11 -15.92 0.92
C ASN A 476 32.71 -15.29 0.93
N ILE A 477 32.47 -14.28 0.09
CA ILE A 477 31.16 -13.64 -0.08
C ILE A 477 30.84 -13.49 -1.56
N LEU A 478 29.66 -13.95 -1.96
CA LEU A 478 29.06 -13.67 -3.26
C LEU A 478 27.81 -12.81 -3.05
N LEU A 479 27.82 -11.60 -3.62
CA LEU A 479 26.69 -10.67 -3.57
C LEU A 479 26.14 -10.42 -4.97
N GLY A 480 24.91 -10.88 -5.21
CA GLY A 480 24.14 -10.53 -6.40
C GLY A 480 23.30 -9.29 -6.17
N LEU A 481 23.33 -8.34 -7.10
CA LEU A 481 22.44 -7.17 -7.10
C LEU A 481 21.53 -7.26 -8.33
N THR A 482 20.22 -7.13 -8.13
CA THR A 482 19.28 -7.03 -9.25
C THR A 482 18.10 -6.14 -8.89
N ALA A 483 17.44 -5.55 -9.89
CA ALA A 483 16.15 -4.89 -9.65
C ALA A 483 14.99 -5.89 -9.67
N THR A 484 15.17 -7.03 -10.34
CA THR A 484 14.12 -8.00 -10.63
C THR A 484 14.72 -9.40 -10.61
N PRO A 485 14.32 -10.29 -9.69
CA PRO A 485 14.73 -11.68 -9.72
C PRO A 485 14.02 -12.48 -10.82
N GLU A 486 12.86 -12.01 -11.29
CA GLU A 486 12.02 -12.69 -12.28
C GLU A 486 12.60 -12.53 -13.70
N ARG A 487 12.67 -13.64 -14.45
CA ARG A 487 13.24 -13.69 -15.81
C ARG A 487 12.19 -13.94 -16.89
N MET A 488 12.49 -13.44 -18.08
CA MET A 488 11.68 -13.56 -19.31
C MET A 488 11.60 -15.01 -19.84
N ASP A 489 12.57 -15.87 -19.49
CA ASP A 489 12.65 -17.27 -19.92
C ASP A 489 12.20 -18.27 -18.84
N GLY A 490 11.59 -17.79 -17.75
CA GLY A 490 11.10 -18.61 -16.64
C GLY A 490 12.18 -19.27 -15.78
N LYS A 491 13.47 -19.11 -16.11
CA LYS A 491 14.57 -19.73 -15.36
C LYS A 491 14.87 -18.93 -14.09
N SER A 492 14.89 -19.59 -12.94
CA SER A 492 15.21 -18.95 -11.66
C SER A 492 16.71 -18.67 -11.51
N ILE A 493 17.06 -17.43 -11.17
CA ILE A 493 18.42 -17.05 -10.72
C ILE A 493 18.65 -17.36 -9.24
N LEU A 494 17.59 -17.72 -8.50
CA LEU A 494 17.66 -17.94 -7.06
C LEU A 494 18.53 -19.15 -6.71
N LYS A 495 18.68 -20.11 -7.64
CA LYS A 495 19.53 -21.29 -7.47
C LYS A 495 21.00 -20.99 -7.15
N TYR A 496 21.50 -19.80 -7.50
CA TYR A 496 22.87 -19.37 -7.18
C TYR A 496 23.01 -18.85 -5.73
N PHE A 497 21.88 -18.65 -5.05
CA PHE A 497 21.77 -18.08 -3.71
C PHE A 497 20.87 -18.96 -2.82
N ASP A 498 20.99 -20.28 -2.96
CA ASP A 498 20.25 -21.26 -2.17
C ASP A 498 18.72 -21.05 -2.22
N ASN A 499 18.22 -20.71 -3.42
CA ASN A 499 16.82 -20.42 -3.74
C ASN A 499 16.18 -19.29 -2.92
N ARG A 500 16.99 -18.30 -2.49
CA ARG A 500 16.53 -17.24 -1.60
C ARG A 500 16.92 -15.84 -2.05
N ILE A 501 16.15 -14.87 -1.57
CA ILE A 501 16.43 -13.43 -1.65
C ILE A 501 16.78 -12.98 -0.22
N ALA A 502 17.99 -12.46 -0.04
CA ALA A 502 18.47 -12.03 1.29
C ALA A 502 17.81 -10.72 1.75
N ALA A 503 17.56 -9.82 0.81
CA ALA A 503 16.84 -8.58 1.09
C ALA A 503 16.14 -8.06 -0.18
N GLU A 504 14.96 -7.47 -0.02
CA GLU A 504 14.17 -6.89 -1.10
C GLU A 504 13.67 -5.48 -0.76
N ILE A 505 13.76 -4.54 -1.71
CA ILE A 505 13.04 -3.26 -1.71
C ILE A 505 12.36 -3.05 -3.08
N ARG A 506 11.03 -3.18 -3.10
CA ARG A 506 10.21 -3.03 -4.31
C ARG A 506 9.93 -1.56 -4.62
N LEU A 507 9.49 -1.29 -5.86
CA LEU A 507 9.23 0.07 -6.36
C LEU A 507 8.25 0.88 -5.51
N PRO A 508 7.10 0.33 -5.06
CA PRO A 508 6.16 1.08 -4.22
C PRO A 508 6.79 1.60 -2.93
N GLU A 509 7.52 0.73 -2.24
CA GLU A 509 8.22 1.05 -1.00
C GLU A 509 9.33 2.09 -1.22
N ALA A 510 10.05 2.03 -2.34
CA ALA A 510 11.06 3.02 -2.68
C ALA A 510 10.47 4.44 -2.88
N ILE A 511 9.25 4.54 -3.43
CA ILE A 511 8.55 5.82 -3.60
C ILE A 511 8.01 6.33 -2.26
N ASP A 512 7.35 5.48 -1.47
CA ASP A 512 6.81 5.86 -0.16
C ASP A 512 7.92 6.38 0.78
N ARG A 513 9.12 5.79 0.70
CA ARG A 513 10.32 6.24 1.43
C ARG A 513 11.00 7.47 0.82
N LYS A 514 10.41 8.10 -0.21
CA LYS A 514 10.93 9.27 -0.96
C LYS A 514 12.33 9.07 -1.57
N LEU A 515 12.70 7.82 -1.87
CA LEU A 515 13.96 7.49 -2.55
C LEU A 515 13.83 7.66 -4.06
N LEU A 516 12.60 7.60 -4.54
CA LEU A 516 12.20 7.80 -5.92
C LEU A 516 11.16 8.90 -6.00
N CYS A 517 11.16 9.61 -7.12
CA CYS A 517 10.15 10.57 -7.50
C CYS A 517 8.82 9.84 -7.74
N PRO A 518 7.68 10.37 -7.24
CA PRO A 518 6.38 9.78 -7.52
C PRO A 518 6.03 9.87 -9.02
N PHE A 519 5.11 9.02 -9.48
CA PHE A 519 4.67 9.00 -10.88
C PHE A 519 3.18 9.27 -11.05
N GLN A 520 2.81 9.81 -12.22
CA GLN A 520 1.44 9.89 -12.68
C GLN A 520 1.31 9.11 -13.99
N TYR A 521 0.60 8.00 -13.90
CA TYR A 521 0.43 7.02 -14.95
C TYR A 521 -0.91 7.22 -15.65
N PHE A 522 -0.88 7.45 -16.95
CA PHE A 522 -2.05 7.61 -17.78
C PHE A 522 -2.10 6.45 -18.79
N GLY A 523 -3.05 5.54 -18.59
CA GLY A 523 -3.40 4.51 -19.56
C GLY A 523 -4.33 5.11 -20.61
N VAL A 524 -3.74 5.49 -21.75
CA VAL A 524 -4.41 6.09 -22.90
C VAL A 524 -5.00 5.00 -23.77
N THR A 525 -6.22 5.20 -24.27
CA THR A 525 -6.87 4.25 -25.17
C THR A 525 -6.16 4.21 -26.51
N ASP A 526 -5.53 3.09 -26.84
CA ASP A 526 -5.04 2.81 -28.19
C ASP A 526 -6.14 2.12 -29.01
N ASN A 527 -6.30 2.53 -30.27
CA ASN A 527 -7.34 1.96 -31.15
C ASN A 527 -6.84 0.75 -31.95
N VAL A 528 -5.56 0.38 -31.79
CA VAL A 528 -4.98 -0.80 -32.43
C VAL A 528 -5.40 -2.06 -31.67
N ASP A 529 -5.94 -3.03 -32.40
CA ASP A 529 -6.27 -4.36 -31.88
C ASP A 529 -5.10 -5.32 -32.08
N LEU A 530 -4.69 -5.97 -31.00
CA LEU A 530 -3.57 -6.93 -30.97
C LEU A 530 -4.04 -8.34 -30.58
N ASP A 531 -5.34 -8.60 -30.37
CA ASP A 531 -5.82 -9.90 -29.84
C ASP A 531 -5.45 -11.08 -30.76
N ASP A 532 -5.59 -10.87 -32.08
CA ASP A 532 -5.35 -11.87 -33.12
C ASP A 532 -3.89 -12.00 -33.57
N LEU A 533 -2.98 -11.17 -33.04
CA LEU A 533 -1.57 -11.24 -33.40
C LEU A 533 -0.92 -12.53 -32.87
N LYS A 534 0.07 -13.03 -33.61
CA LYS A 534 0.74 -14.27 -33.26
C LYS A 534 1.51 -14.14 -31.94
N TRP A 535 1.22 -15.05 -31.01
CA TRP A 535 1.92 -15.17 -29.72
C TRP A 535 2.88 -16.35 -29.73
N SER A 536 4.17 -16.12 -29.48
CA SER A 536 5.19 -17.17 -29.44
C SER A 536 6.27 -16.87 -28.40
N ALA A 537 6.76 -17.91 -27.71
CA ALA A 537 7.82 -17.79 -26.69
C ALA A 537 7.57 -16.71 -25.61
N GLY A 538 6.31 -16.55 -25.19
CA GLY A 538 5.94 -15.61 -24.12
C GLY A 538 5.68 -14.15 -24.56
N GLY A 539 5.65 -13.86 -25.87
CA GLY A 539 5.40 -12.52 -26.40
C GLY A 539 4.79 -12.48 -27.80
N TYR A 540 4.51 -11.28 -28.29
CA TYR A 540 4.05 -11.01 -29.65
C TYR A 540 5.19 -11.16 -30.68
N ASP A 541 4.85 -11.55 -31.90
CA ASP A 541 5.80 -11.51 -33.02
C ASP A 541 6.22 -10.06 -33.34
N LYS A 542 7.53 -9.79 -33.24
CA LYS A 542 8.08 -8.44 -33.44
C LYS A 542 7.87 -7.91 -34.85
N ASN A 543 7.83 -8.77 -35.87
CA ASN A 543 7.65 -8.33 -37.26
C ASN A 543 6.19 -7.91 -37.49
N GLU A 544 5.22 -8.67 -36.96
CA GLU A 544 3.81 -8.28 -37.05
C GLU A 544 3.53 -6.97 -36.30
N LEU A 545 4.09 -6.79 -35.10
CA LEU A 545 3.97 -5.51 -34.37
C LEU A 545 4.61 -4.34 -35.12
N SER A 546 5.80 -4.54 -35.71
CA SER A 546 6.47 -3.49 -36.51
C SER A 546 5.66 -3.13 -37.75
N ASN A 547 4.99 -4.10 -38.38
CA ASN A 547 4.10 -3.83 -39.51
C ASN A 547 2.98 -2.88 -39.12
N VAL A 548 2.30 -3.14 -38.00
CA VAL A 548 1.14 -2.35 -37.56
C VAL A 548 1.55 -0.95 -37.07
N TYR A 549 2.69 -0.82 -36.39
CA TYR A 549 3.09 0.44 -35.76
C TYR A 549 3.96 1.37 -36.60
N ALA A 550 4.56 0.88 -37.70
CA ALA A 550 5.43 1.70 -38.54
C ALA A 550 5.18 1.54 -40.05
N LEU A 551 4.91 0.33 -40.53
CA LEU A 551 4.90 0.05 -41.97
C LEU A 551 3.51 0.29 -42.60
N ASP A 552 2.42 -0.01 -41.89
CA ASP A 552 1.08 0.46 -42.28
C ASP A 552 0.95 1.95 -41.93
N ARG A 553 1.40 2.80 -42.86
CA ARG A 553 1.44 4.26 -42.67
C ARG A 553 0.11 4.86 -42.24
N LYS A 554 -1.02 4.34 -42.72
CA LYS A 554 -2.34 4.87 -42.37
C LYS A 554 -2.69 4.61 -40.91
N ILE A 555 -2.40 3.41 -40.41
CA ILE A 555 -2.62 3.05 -39.01
C ILE A 555 -1.59 3.77 -38.12
N ALA A 556 -0.32 3.76 -38.53
CA ALA A 556 0.80 4.35 -37.81
C ALA A 556 0.65 5.87 -37.63
N GLU A 557 0.31 6.62 -38.68
CA GLU A 557 0.10 8.08 -38.61
C GLU A 557 -1.07 8.44 -37.68
N LYS A 558 -2.19 7.73 -37.79
CA LYS A 558 -3.35 7.94 -36.91
C LYS A 558 -3.01 7.69 -35.44
N ARG A 559 -2.20 6.66 -35.17
CA ARG A 559 -1.70 6.36 -33.82
C ARG A 559 -0.72 7.41 -33.33
N ALA A 560 0.20 7.86 -34.17
CA ALA A 560 1.16 8.89 -33.80
C ALA A 560 0.48 10.25 -33.53
N ASP A 561 -0.60 10.58 -34.25
CA ASP A 561 -1.46 11.73 -33.94
C ASP A 561 -2.09 11.62 -32.54
N LEU A 562 -2.60 10.43 -32.19
CA LEU A 562 -3.10 10.15 -30.85
C LEU A 562 -2.00 10.34 -29.80
N VAL A 563 -0.76 9.92 -30.08
CA VAL A 563 0.39 10.12 -29.19
C VAL A 563 0.64 11.60 -28.96
N VAL A 564 0.73 12.40 -30.03
CA VAL A 564 0.98 13.85 -29.94
C VAL A 564 -0.14 14.56 -29.17
N ASN A 565 -1.40 14.24 -29.47
CA ASN A 565 -2.55 14.81 -28.75
C ASN A 565 -2.51 14.46 -27.25
N SER A 566 -2.09 13.24 -26.92
CA SER A 566 -1.96 12.80 -25.52
C SER A 566 -0.82 13.51 -24.80
N ILE A 567 0.31 13.74 -25.47
CA ILE A 567 1.42 14.55 -24.92
C ILE A 567 0.92 15.94 -24.55
N PHE A 568 0.28 16.64 -25.49
CA PHE A 568 -0.25 17.99 -25.24
C PHE A 568 -1.33 18.01 -24.17
N ARG A 569 -2.15 16.95 -24.07
CA ARG A 569 -3.16 16.82 -23.02
C ARG A 569 -2.52 16.71 -21.63
N TYR A 570 -1.59 15.78 -21.42
CA TYR A 570 -1.15 15.39 -20.07
C TYR A 570 0.09 16.13 -19.54
N VAL A 571 0.96 16.62 -20.42
CA VAL A 571 2.17 17.38 -20.04
C VAL A 571 1.82 18.84 -19.71
N ALA A 572 2.49 19.45 -18.74
CA ALA A 572 2.23 20.85 -18.34
C ALA A 572 2.70 21.87 -19.41
N ASP A 573 3.95 21.75 -19.83
CA ASP A 573 4.58 22.57 -20.87
C ASP A 573 5.47 21.65 -21.73
N ILE A 574 5.33 21.73 -23.05
CA ILE A 574 6.14 20.95 -23.99
C ILE A 574 7.62 21.37 -23.93
N ASP A 575 7.90 22.63 -23.56
CA ASP A 575 9.25 23.17 -23.48
C ASP A 575 10.02 22.72 -22.23
N ASP A 576 9.33 22.17 -21.24
CA ASP A 576 9.97 21.59 -20.05
C ASP A 576 10.16 20.08 -20.18
N VAL A 577 9.70 19.46 -21.28
CA VAL A 577 9.75 18.00 -21.45
C VAL A 577 11.17 17.51 -21.64
N LYS A 578 11.51 16.50 -20.84
CA LYS A 578 12.68 15.65 -20.97
C LYS A 578 12.19 14.21 -21.04
N GLY A 579 11.82 13.79 -22.26
CA GLY A 579 11.03 12.60 -22.52
C GLY A 579 11.82 11.44 -23.14
N ILE A 580 11.45 10.20 -22.79
CA ILE A 580 11.90 8.98 -23.47
C ILE A 580 10.71 8.18 -23.97
N GLY A 581 10.76 7.74 -25.24
CA GLY A 581 9.75 6.87 -25.83
C GLY A 581 10.29 5.49 -26.18
N PHE A 582 9.62 4.44 -25.71
CA PHE A 582 10.00 3.04 -25.95
C PHE A 582 9.22 2.45 -27.13
N CYS A 583 9.93 2.18 -28.23
CA CYS A 583 9.36 1.69 -29.48
C CYS A 583 9.58 0.18 -29.69
N VAL A 584 8.77 -0.43 -30.57
CA VAL A 584 8.85 -1.86 -30.93
C VAL A 584 10.10 -2.19 -31.74
N SER A 585 10.41 -1.38 -32.75
CA SER A 585 11.44 -1.64 -33.76
C SER A 585 12.17 -0.35 -34.13
N VAL A 586 13.32 -0.48 -34.80
CA VAL A 586 14.14 0.66 -35.23
C VAL A 586 13.34 1.56 -36.16
N GLU A 587 12.59 0.95 -37.08
CA GLU A 587 11.72 1.61 -38.03
C GLU A 587 10.63 2.43 -37.32
N HIS A 588 10.08 1.91 -36.22
CA HIS A 588 9.09 2.63 -35.42
C HIS A 588 9.71 3.82 -34.66
N ALA A 589 10.94 3.68 -34.12
CA ALA A 589 11.61 4.80 -33.44
C ALA A 589 11.97 5.93 -34.40
N GLU A 590 12.45 5.59 -35.60
CA GLU A 590 12.71 6.55 -36.67
C GLU A 590 11.42 7.27 -37.09
N PHE A 591 10.35 6.52 -37.38
CA PHE A 591 9.05 7.08 -37.73
C PHE A 591 8.52 8.07 -36.69
N MET A 592 8.56 7.72 -35.39
CA MET A 592 8.07 8.60 -34.34
C MET A 592 8.91 9.88 -34.21
N SER A 593 10.23 9.76 -34.36
CA SER A 593 11.13 10.92 -34.33
C SER A 593 10.83 11.87 -35.49
N GLU A 594 10.71 11.37 -36.72
CA GLU A 594 10.36 12.18 -37.89
C GLU A 594 9.00 12.87 -37.70
N PHE A 595 7.99 12.11 -37.31
CA PHE A 595 6.61 12.59 -37.17
C PHE A 595 6.43 13.68 -36.10
N LEU A 596 7.18 13.62 -34.99
CA LEU A 596 7.16 14.68 -33.98
C LEU A 596 7.90 15.93 -34.44
N ASN A 597 9.03 15.78 -35.14
CA ASN A 597 9.77 16.92 -35.68
C ASN A 597 8.93 17.70 -36.71
N GLU A 598 8.16 17.00 -37.55
CA GLU A 598 7.21 17.63 -38.51
C GLU A 598 6.13 18.47 -37.82
N ARG A 599 5.78 18.16 -36.57
CA ARG A 599 4.84 18.92 -35.74
C ARG A 599 5.52 19.94 -34.81
N GLY A 600 6.80 20.21 -35.03
CA GLY A 600 7.55 21.20 -34.26
C GLY A 600 7.92 20.77 -32.85
N ILE A 601 7.95 19.47 -32.56
CA ILE A 601 8.47 18.92 -31.29
C ILE A 601 9.87 18.33 -31.55
N PRO A 602 10.95 19.04 -31.18
CA PRO A 602 12.32 18.59 -31.40
C PRO A 602 12.54 17.20 -30.81
N SER A 603 12.82 16.22 -31.67
CA SER A 603 12.94 14.82 -31.27
C SER A 603 14.11 14.14 -31.96
N MET A 604 14.66 13.11 -31.34
CA MET A 604 15.67 12.25 -31.97
C MET A 604 15.39 10.78 -31.65
N TYR A 605 16.03 9.87 -32.38
CA TYR A 605 15.99 8.44 -32.11
C TYR A 605 17.39 7.87 -31.90
N LEU A 606 17.51 6.79 -31.12
CA LEU A 606 18.76 6.08 -30.91
C LEU A 606 18.58 4.57 -31.12
N THR A 607 19.51 3.99 -31.86
CA THR A 607 19.51 2.57 -32.26
C THR A 607 20.86 1.92 -31.95
N GLY A 608 20.93 0.58 -32.01
CA GLY A 608 22.12 -0.17 -31.59
C GLY A 608 23.33 0.21 -32.45
N LYS A 609 23.03 0.70 -33.66
CA LYS A 609 23.96 1.13 -34.70
C LYS A 609 24.30 2.62 -34.63
N SER A 610 23.66 3.41 -33.75
CA SER A 610 23.97 4.84 -33.60
C SER A 610 25.43 5.04 -33.16
N PRO A 611 26.16 6.01 -33.71
CA PRO A 611 27.54 6.32 -33.33
C PRO A 611 27.69 6.68 -31.84
N ASP A 612 28.87 6.38 -31.26
CA ASP A 612 29.14 6.66 -29.85
C ASP A 612 29.06 8.15 -29.48
N GLU A 613 29.49 9.03 -30.39
CA GLU A 613 29.40 10.48 -30.18
C GLU A 613 27.93 10.95 -30.11
N GLU A 614 27.06 10.37 -30.94
CA GLU A 614 25.63 10.69 -30.91
C GLU A 614 24.97 10.17 -29.62
N ARG A 615 25.36 8.98 -29.16
CA ARG A 615 24.90 8.43 -27.87
C ARG A 615 25.33 9.29 -26.68
N LYS A 616 26.57 9.78 -26.67
CA LYS A 616 27.09 10.64 -25.58
C LYS A 616 26.41 12.01 -25.57
N THR A 617 26.24 12.62 -26.74
CA THR A 617 25.68 13.97 -26.84
C THR A 617 24.16 13.99 -26.64
N ALA A 618 23.43 12.91 -26.96
CA ALA A 618 21.98 12.84 -26.81
C ALA A 618 21.49 13.18 -25.40
N LYS A 619 22.20 12.72 -24.36
CA LYS A 619 21.88 13.05 -22.97
C LYS A 619 21.92 14.57 -22.75
N ASP A 620 23.01 15.22 -23.14
CA ASP A 620 23.21 16.65 -22.91
C ASP A 620 22.20 17.48 -23.69
N ARG A 621 21.86 17.07 -24.92
CA ARG A 621 20.83 17.72 -25.75
C ARG A 621 19.45 17.65 -25.10
N LEU A 622 19.10 16.52 -24.49
CA LEU A 622 17.83 16.36 -23.75
C LEU A 622 17.81 17.23 -22.49
N VAL A 623 18.90 17.23 -21.71
CA VAL A 623 18.97 18.01 -20.45
C VAL A 623 18.92 19.52 -20.73
N LYS A 624 19.60 19.99 -21.79
CA LYS A 624 19.58 21.40 -22.24
C LYS A 624 18.26 21.82 -22.91
N GLY A 625 17.39 20.88 -23.27
CA GLY A 625 16.13 21.14 -23.96
C GLY A 625 16.27 21.39 -25.47
N GLU A 626 17.40 21.04 -26.08
CA GLU A 626 17.57 21.08 -27.54
C GLU A 626 16.71 20.01 -28.23
N VAL A 627 16.47 18.90 -27.54
CA VAL A 627 15.49 17.87 -27.90
C VAL A 627 14.54 17.65 -26.73
N ARG A 628 13.28 17.37 -27.02
CA ARG A 628 12.22 17.07 -26.04
C ARG A 628 12.04 15.58 -25.84
N PHE A 629 12.19 14.78 -26.90
CA PHE A 629 12.04 13.33 -26.84
C PHE A 629 13.21 12.58 -27.47
N ILE A 630 13.61 11.48 -26.83
CA ILE A 630 14.47 10.45 -27.41
C ILE A 630 13.68 9.15 -27.57
N PHE A 631 13.51 8.69 -28.80
CA PHE A 631 12.89 7.40 -29.11
C PHE A 631 13.93 6.29 -29.16
N VAL A 632 13.67 5.18 -28.47
CA VAL A 632 14.65 4.09 -28.31
C VAL A 632 14.03 2.72 -28.52
N VAL A 633 14.88 1.78 -28.94
CA VAL A 633 14.53 0.36 -29.14
C VAL A 633 15.59 -0.47 -28.45
N ASP A 634 15.21 -1.05 -27.31
CA ASP A 634 16.04 -1.90 -26.45
C ASP A 634 17.37 -1.27 -25.95
N ILE A 635 17.60 0.00 -26.31
CA ILE A 635 18.68 0.86 -25.86
C ILE A 635 18.12 1.75 -24.78
N TYR A 636 18.94 1.96 -23.76
CA TYR A 636 18.49 2.54 -22.50
C TYR A 636 17.49 1.67 -21.74
N ASN A 637 17.38 0.37 -22.01
CA ASN A 637 16.81 -0.56 -21.03
C ASN A 637 17.72 -0.69 -19.80
N GLU A 638 19.05 -0.66 -20.01
CA GLU A 638 20.11 -0.79 -18.99
C GLU A 638 21.22 0.26 -19.20
N GLY A 639 21.83 0.77 -18.11
CA GLY A 639 23.10 1.54 -18.17
C GLY A 639 23.07 3.06 -18.45
N VAL A 640 21.92 3.70 -18.68
CA VAL A 640 21.86 5.18 -18.84
C VAL A 640 21.25 5.90 -17.64
N ASP A 641 21.89 7.00 -17.25
CA ASP A 641 21.62 7.79 -16.05
C ASP A 641 21.27 9.23 -16.42
N ILE A 642 19.98 9.53 -16.50
CA ILE A 642 19.44 10.88 -16.74
C ILE A 642 18.34 11.14 -15.68
N PRO A 643 18.69 11.64 -14.49
CA PRO A 643 17.73 11.88 -13.42
C PRO A 643 16.61 12.87 -13.80
N GLU A 644 16.89 13.79 -14.73
CA GLU A 644 16.03 14.88 -15.16
C GLU A 644 14.85 14.43 -16.03
N ILE A 645 14.80 13.15 -16.47
CA ILE A 645 13.67 12.62 -17.25
C ILE A 645 12.37 12.85 -16.49
N ASN A 646 11.41 13.55 -17.08
CA ASN A 646 10.12 13.84 -16.45
C ASN A 646 8.94 13.24 -17.21
N THR A 647 9.17 12.65 -18.39
CA THR A 647 8.12 12.04 -19.21
C THR A 647 8.59 10.69 -19.80
N VAL A 648 7.76 9.65 -19.69
CA VAL A 648 8.00 8.33 -20.30
C VAL A 648 6.81 7.93 -21.16
N LEU A 649 7.07 7.50 -22.40
CA LEU A 649 6.06 7.00 -23.33
C LEU A 649 6.28 5.50 -23.56
N PHE A 650 5.29 4.69 -23.18
CA PHE A 650 5.23 3.28 -23.56
C PHE A 650 4.43 3.15 -24.86
N LEU A 651 5.14 3.07 -25.98
CA LEU A 651 4.55 2.97 -27.33
C LEU A 651 4.47 1.51 -27.82
N ARG A 652 4.75 0.54 -26.94
CA ARG A 652 4.69 -0.89 -27.22
C ARG A 652 4.08 -1.68 -26.07
N PRO A 653 3.40 -2.82 -26.35
CA PRO A 653 3.10 -3.79 -25.31
C PRO A 653 4.41 -4.27 -24.69
N THR A 654 4.59 -4.03 -23.40
CA THR A 654 5.79 -4.43 -22.67
C THR A 654 5.48 -5.71 -21.91
N GLU A 655 5.74 -6.84 -22.57
CA GLU A 655 5.37 -8.19 -22.10
C GLU A 655 6.08 -8.57 -20.81
N SER A 656 7.36 -8.19 -20.69
CA SER A 656 8.16 -8.48 -19.51
C SER A 656 7.96 -7.41 -18.44
N LEU A 657 7.50 -7.85 -17.26
CA LEU A 657 7.44 -7.02 -16.05
C LEU A 657 8.82 -6.42 -15.73
N THR A 658 9.88 -7.19 -15.92
CA THR A 658 11.27 -6.75 -15.71
C THR A 658 11.62 -5.56 -16.58
N VAL A 659 11.37 -5.65 -17.89
CA VAL A 659 11.63 -4.55 -18.82
C VAL A 659 10.77 -3.33 -18.47
N PHE A 660 9.49 -3.54 -18.12
CA PHE A 660 8.59 -2.46 -17.72
C PHE A 660 9.11 -1.70 -16.48
N LEU A 661 9.50 -2.39 -15.42
CA LEU A 661 10.00 -1.77 -14.18
C LEU A 661 11.36 -1.09 -14.40
N GLN A 662 12.25 -1.68 -15.20
CA GLN A 662 13.52 -1.05 -15.57
C GLN A 662 13.30 0.25 -16.35
N GLN A 663 12.39 0.24 -17.32
CA GLN A 663 12.05 1.41 -18.14
C GLN A 663 11.38 2.50 -17.31
N LEU A 664 10.41 2.14 -16.46
CA LEU A 664 9.73 3.07 -15.57
C LEU A 664 10.69 3.72 -14.57
N GLY A 665 11.52 2.90 -13.91
CA GLY A 665 12.42 3.37 -12.83
C GLY A 665 13.50 4.36 -13.27
N ARG A 666 13.72 4.52 -14.59
CA ARG A 666 14.57 5.58 -15.14
C ARG A 666 13.97 6.96 -14.94
N GLY A 667 12.68 7.06 -15.21
CA GLY A 667 11.92 8.27 -14.95
C GLY A 667 11.65 8.50 -13.47
N LEU A 668 11.85 7.51 -12.58
CA LEU A 668 11.57 7.66 -11.15
C LEU A 668 12.73 8.27 -10.35
N ARG A 669 13.87 8.58 -10.95
CA ARG A 669 14.98 9.22 -10.22
C ARG A 669 14.61 10.64 -9.77
N LEU A 670 15.13 11.04 -8.61
CA LEU A 670 14.97 12.40 -8.09
C LEU A 670 15.82 13.39 -8.89
N SER A 671 15.25 14.57 -9.14
CA SER A 671 15.92 15.70 -9.79
C SER A 671 15.35 16.98 -9.23
N GLU A 672 16.16 18.02 -9.15
CA GLU A 672 15.70 19.36 -8.76
C GLU A 672 14.63 19.87 -9.75
N GLY A 673 13.59 20.53 -9.23
CA GLY A 673 12.47 21.05 -10.02
C GLY A 673 11.49 20.00 -10.58
N LYS A 674 11.70 18.71 -10.30
CA LYS A 674 10.84 17.63 -10.78
C LYS A 674 9.83 17.19 -9.72
N ASP A 675 8.56 17.58 -9.92
CA ASP A 675 7.46 17.22 -9.00
C ASP A 675 7.06 15.75 -9.08
N CYS A 676 6.97 15.20 -10.30
CA CYS A 676 6.59 13.81 -10.55
C CYS A 676 6.99 13.36 -11.98
N LEU A 677 7.09 12.06 -12.19
CA LEU A 677 7.21 11.46 -13.52
C LEU A 677 5.85 11.36 -14.20
N THR A 678 5.68 11.89 -15.40
CA THR A 678 4.49 11.64 -16.23
C THR A 678 4.73 10.41 -17.10
N VAL A 679 3.85 9.40 -17.00
CA VAL A 679 3.93 8.16 -17.77
C VAL A 679 2.70 8.05 -18.65
N LEU A 680 2.89 7.95 -19.97
CA LEU A 680 1.82 7.69 -20.93
C LEU A 680 1.98 6.27 -21.47
N ASP A 681 1.01 5.40 -21.17
CA ASP A 681 0.95 4.03 -21.67
C ASP A 681 -0.21 3.88 -22.64
N PHE A 682 0.08 3.52 -23.89
CA PHE A 682 -0.92 3.39 -24.94
C PHE A 682 -1.45 1.96 -24.97
N ILE A 683 -2.67 1.77 -24.47
CA ILE A 683 -3.26 0.48 -24.16
C ILE A 683 -4.39 0.18 -25.13
N GLY A 684 -4.14 -0.77 -26.03
CA GLY A 684 -5.14 -1.34 -26.94
C GLY A 684 -5.74 -2.65 -26.43
N GLN A 685 -6.59 -3.26 -27.26
CA GLN A 685 -7.04 -4.63 -27.03
C GLN A 685 -5.81 -5.56 -27.14
N ALA A 686 -5.47 -6.24 -26.05
CA ALA A 686 -4.33 -7.14 -26.00
C ALA A 686 -4.78 -8.60 -26.00
N ASN A 687 -3.90 -9.48 -26.49
CA ASN A 687 -4.04 -10.91 -26.39
C ASN A 687 -4.35 -11.35 -24.96
N LYS A 688 -5.20 -12.37 -24.81
CA LYS A 688 -5.60 -12.95 -23.52
C LYS A 688 -4.42 -13.40 -22.64
N ARG A 689 -3.29 -13.77 -23.24
CA ARG A 689 -2.07 -14.19 -22.53
C ARG A 689 -1.25 -13.03 -21.94
N TYR A 690 -1.52 -11.78 -22.34
CA TYR A 690 -0.83 -10.61 -21.80
C TYR A 690 -1.27 -10.34 -20.35
N ASN A 691 -0.33 -10.25 -19.41
CA ASN A 691 -0.63 -10.13 -17.98
C ASN A 691 -0.68 -8.66 -17.51
N PHE A 692 -1.85 -8.03 -17.60
CA PHE A 692 -2.06 -6.69 -17.01
C PHE A 692 -2.05 -6.71 -15.48
N GLU A 693 -2.45 -7.83 -14.86
CA GLU A 693 -2.57 -7.90 -13.41
C GLU A 693 -1.22 -7.73 -12.73
N ASP A 694 -0.20 -8.50 -13.12
CA ASP A 694 1.15 -8.40 -12.57
C ASP A 694 1.75 -6.99 -12.78
N LYS A 695 1.53 -6.41 -13.97
CA LYS A 695 2.01 -5.06 -14.32
C LYS A 695 1.51 -4.02 -13.34
N PHE A 696 0.20 -4.02 -13.04
CA PHE A 696 -0.38 -3.06 -12.09
C PHE A 696 -0.16 -3.45 -10.63
N ALA A 697 -0.14 -4.75 -10.30
CA ALA A 697 0.16 -5.23 -8.95
C ALA A 697 1.54 -4.80 -8.48
N ALA A 698 2.55 -4.80 -9.37
CA ALA A 698 3.90 -4.31 -9.07
C ALA A 698 3.97 -2.80 -8.75
N LEU A 699 2.92 -2.04 -9.07
CA LEU A 699 2.81 -0.60 -8.79
C LEU A 699 2.04 -0.28 -7.51
N LEU A 700 1.44 -1.26 -6.85
CA LEU A 700 0.61 -1.08 -5.66
C LEU A 700 1.43 -1.31 -4.37
N SER A 701 1.26 -0.43 -3.37
CA SER A 701 1.89 -0.57 -2.04
C SER A 701 1.21 -1.65 -1.19
N ASN A 702 -0.06 -1.98 -1.46
CA ASN A 702 -0.86 -2.87 -0.63
C ASN A 702 -1.57 -3.94 -1.48
N THR A 703 -1.20 -5.22 -1.33
CA THR A 703 -1.73 -6.36 -2.11
C THR A 703 -2.97 -7.01 -1.49
N ASN A 704 -3.47 -6.45 -0.38
CA ASN A 704 -4.67 -6.95 0.31
C ASN A 704 -5.95 -6.81 -0.53
N LYS A 705 -5.95 -6.01 -1.60
CA LYS A 705 -7.07 -5.82 -2.54
C LYS A 705 -6.66 -6.28 -3.94
N SER A 706 -7.59 -6.85 -4.70
CA SER A 706 -7.32 -7.25 -6.09
C SER A 706 -7.15 -6.04 -7.00
N VAL A 707 -6.36 -6.19 -8.07
CA VAL A 707 -6.17 -5.14 -9.09
C VAL A 707 -7.52 -4.73 -9.70
N GLU A 708 -8.46 -5.66 -9.88
CA GLU A 708 -9.84 -5.34 -10.30
C GLU A 708 -10.55 -4.37 -9.34
N SER A 709 -10.39 -4.56 -8.02
CA SER A 709 -10.99 -3.67 -7.03
C SER A 709 -10.36 -2.28 -7.08
N GLU A 710 -9.04 -2.23 -7.22
CA GLU A 710 -8.27 -0.99 -7.36
C GLU A 710 -8.70 -0.21 -8.61
N ILE A 711 -8.81 -0.86 -9.78
CA ILE A 711 -9.29 -0.23 -11.01
C ILE A 711 -10.71 0.38 -10.83
N LYS A 712 -11.59 -0.29 -10.09
CA LYS A 712 -12.95 0.21 -9.81
C LYS A 712 -12.94 1.42 -8.88
N ARG A 713 -12.05 1.44 -7.89
CA ARG A 713 -11.92 2.52 -6.89
C ARG A 713 -11.02 3.67 -7.35
N GLY A 714 -10.30 3.52 -8.45
CA GLY A 714 -9.39 4.54 -9.00
C GLY A 714 -7.95 4.44 -8.50
N PHE A 715 -7.47 3.22 -8.20
CA PHE A 715 -6.11 2.91 -7.73
C PHE A 715 -5.74 3.63 -6.43
N VAL A 716 -6.48 3.38 -5.37
CA VAL A 716 -6.26 4.01 -4.05
C VAL A 716 -5.05 3.40 -3.34
N GLY A 717 -4.65 2.17 -3.70
CA GLY A 717 -3.53 1.43 -3.11
C GLY A 717 -2.14 1.72 -3.70
N VAL A 718 -1.98 2.75 -4.55
CA VAL A 718 -0.67 3.17 -5.08
C VAL A 718 0.14 3.94 -4.02
N PRO A 719 1.48 4.00 -4.15
CA PRO A 719 2.31 4.81 -3.27
C PRO A 719 1.82 6.24 -3.13
N LYS A 720 2.07 6.85 -1.97
CA LYS A 720 1.77 8.26 -1.76
C LYS A 720 2.49 9.10 -2.81
N GLY A 721 1.80 10.07 -3.41
CA GLY A 721 2.39 10.87 -4.48
C GLY A 721 2.05 10.37 -5.87
N CYS A 722 1.74 9.08 -5.99
CA CYS A 722 1.46 8.44 -7.26
C CYS A 722 0.00 8.54 -7.65
N TYR A 723 -0.25 8.50 -8.96
CA TYR A 723 -1.58 8.52 -9.52
C TYR A 723 -1.66 7.58 -10.71
N ILE A 724 -2.73 6.79 -10.83
CA ILE A 724 -3.01 5.99 -12.02
C ILE A 724 -4.40 6.34 -12.53
N GLN A 725 -4.46 6.81 -13.77
CA GLN A 725 -5.70 7.07 -14.49
C GLN A 725 -5.75 6.20 -15.74
N LEU A 726 -6.84 5.44 -15.88
CA LEU A 726 -7.13 4.71 -17.09
C LEU A 726 -8.28 5.40 -17.81
N GLU A 727 -8.12 5.68 -19.09
CA GLU A 727 -9.24 6.10 -19.92
C GLU A 727 -10.32 5.02 -19.98
N LYS A 728 -11.57 5.41 -20.26
CA LYS A 728 -12.73 4.52 -20.18
C LYS A 728 -12.55 3.22 -20.96
N LYS A 729 -12.13 3.30 -22.23
CA LYS A 729 -11.94 2.11 -23.08
C LYS A 729 -10.72 1.29 -22.64
N ALA A 730 -9.58 1.94 -22.35
CA ALA A 730 -8.41 1.26 -21.77
C ALA A 730 -8.77 0.47 -20.49
N LYS A 731 -9.56 1.07 -19.60
CA LYS A 731 -10.10 0.42 -18.39
C LYS A 731 -10.95 -0.81 -18.72
N GLU A 732 -11.82 -0.73 -19.73
CA GLU A 732 -12.63 -1.86 -20.19
C GLU A 732 -11.77 -3.00 -20.76
N HIS A 733 -10.77 -2.68 -21.59
CA HIS A 733 -9.83 -3.66 -22.16
C HIS A 733 -9.04 -4.41 -21.06
N ILE A 734 -8.45 -3.67 -20.11
CA ILE A 734 -7.72 -4.25 -18.98
C ILE A 734 -8.65 -5.12 -18.12
N MET A 735 -9.84 -4.63 -17.80
CA MET A 735 -10.81 -5.35 -16.96
C MET A 735 -11.28 -6.65 -17.62
N SER A 736 -11.49 -6.64 -18.94
CA SER A 736 -11.85 -7.82 -19.71
C SER A 736 -10.75 -8.88 -19.67
N ASN A 737 -9.49 -8.45 -19.88
CA ASN A 737 -8.32 -9.32 -19.82
C ASN A 737 -8.11 -9.94 -18.42
N ILE A 738 -8.14 -9.14 -17.34
CA ILE A 738 -7.97 -9.65 -15.97
C ILE A 738 -9.05 -10.70 -15.62
N LYS A 739 -10.32 -10.42 -15.97
CA LYS A 739 -11.43 -11.35 -15.72
C LYS A 739 -11.28 -12.66 -16.49
N ALA A 740 -10.73 -12.60 -17.70
CA ALA A 740 -10.46 -13.79 -18.51
C ALA A 740 -9.29 -14.63 -17.93
N SER A 741 -8.31 -14.01 -17.27
CA SER A 741 -7.06 -14.67 -16.85
C SER A 741 -7.03 -15.28 -15.45
N TYR A 742 -7.73 -14.74 -14.43
CA TYR A 742 -7.55 -15.17 -13.03
C TYR A 742 -8.81 -15.36 -12.18
N GLY A 743 -9.96 -14.84 -12.60
CA GLY A 743 -11.14 -14.72 -11.72
C GLY A 743 -12.04 -15.96 -11.60
N ASN A 744 -11.92 -16.93 -12.51
CA ASN A 744 -12.93 -17.98 -12.66
C ASN A 744 -12.34 -19.39 -12.46
N ARG A 745 -13.13 -20.32 -11.90
CA ARG A 745 -12.73 -21.74 -11.74
C ARG A 745 -12.19 -22.30 -13.06
N ALA A 746 -12.81 -21.94 -14.18
CA ALA A 746 -12.37 -22.32 -15.53
C ALA A 746 -10.97 -21.82 -15.90
N ALA A 747 -10.55 -20.65 -15.42
CA ALA A 747 -9.22 -20.10 -15.68
C ALA A 747 -8.14 -20.85 -14.89
N LEU A 748 -8.41 -21.18 -13.62
CA LEU A 748 -7.52 -22.02 -12.82
C LEU A 748 -7.38 -23.42 -13.43
N VAL A 749 -8.49 -24.01 -13.87
CA VAL A 749 -8.49 -25.30 -14.56
C VAL A 749 -7.64 -25.26 -15.84
N ASN A 750 -7.77 -24.22 -16.66
CA ASN A 750 -6.97 -24.07 -17.87
C ASN A 750 -5.48 -23.92 -17.56
N LYS A 751 -5.12 -23.10 -16.56
CA LYS A 751 -3.72 -22.95 -16.11
C LYS A 751 -3.13 -24.27 -15.62
N VAL A 752 -3.91 -25.07 -14.89
CA VAL A 752 -3.48 -26.41 -14.47
C VAL A 752 -3.28 -27.33 -15.67
N ALA A 753 -4.18 -27.27 -16.66
CA ALA A 753 -4.11 -28.09 -17.87
C ALA A 753 -2.89 -27.78 -18.75
N THR A 754 -2.47 -26.50 -18.84
CA THR A 754 -1.33 -26.08 -19.67
C THR A 754 -0.03 -25.90 -18.89
N PHE A 755 -0.02 -26.11 -17.57
CA PHE A 755 1.12 -25.78 -16.70
C PHE A 755 2.42 -26.44 -17.14
N GLU A 756 2.42 -27.75 -17.36
CA GLU A 756 3.64 -28.48 -17.70
C GLU A 756 4.15 -28.10 -19.11
N GLU A 757 3.24 -27.82 -20.05
CA GLU A 757 3.59 -27.36 -21.40
C GLU A 757 4.15 -25.93 -21.39
N ASP A 758 3.55 -25.04 -20.61
CA ASP A 758 3.94 -23.63 -20.51
C ASP A 758 5.26 -23.44 -19.76
N THR A 759 5.55 -24.30 -18.76
CA THR A 759 6.65 -24.09 -17.80
C THR A 759 7.78 -25.10 -17.88
N GLY A 760 7.49 -26.33 -18.34
CA GLY A 760 8.42 -27.46 -18.26
C GLY A 760 8.70 -27.95 -16.83
N LEU A 761 7.93 -27.49 -15.82
CA LEU A 761 8.01 -27.96 -14.43
C LEU A 761 6.93 -29.01 -14.15
N GLU A 762 7.19 -29.91 -13.20
CA GLU A 762 6.19 -30.86 -12.70
C GLU A 762 5.06 -30.11 -11.97
N LEU A 763 3.81 -30.49 -12.26
CA LEU A 763 2.65 -29.92 -11.60
C LEU A 763 2.53 -30.38 -10.14
N ASN A 764 2.80 -29.48 -9.20
CA ASN A 764 2.43 -29.60 -7.79
C ASN A 764 1.98 -28.24 -7.25
N LEU A 765 1.43 -28.21 -6.04
CA LEU A 765 0.85 -26.97 -5.48
C LEU A 765 1.90 -25.86 -5.38
N ALA A 766 3.11 -26.16 -4.91
CA ALA A 766 4.17 -25.18 -4.73
C ALA A 766 4.62 -24.55 -6.06
N ASN A 767 4.96 -25.38 -7.05
CA ASN A 767 5.36 -24.93 -8.38
C ASN A 767 4.27 -24.10 -9.06
N PHE A 768 3.01 -24.53 -8.93
CA PHE A 768 1.86 -23.83 -9.50
C PHE A 768 1.66 -22.44 -8.88
N LEU A 769 1.73 -22.35 -7.54
CA LEU A 769 1.59 -21.08 -6.83
C LEU A 769 2.77 -20.15 -7.09
N GLU A 770 4.00 -20.65 -7.13
CA GLU A 770 5.19 -19.84 -7.35
C GLU A 770 5.27 -19.27 -8.76
N TYR A 771 5.01 -20.09 -9.77
CA TYR A 771 5.10 -19.66 -11.17
C TYR A 771 4.07 -18.60 -11.53
N TYR A 772 2.82 -18.76 -11.05
CA TYR A 772 1.75 -17.79 -11.31
C TYR A 772 1.64 -16.71 -10.23
N HIS A 773 2.54 -16.67 -9.25
CA HIS A 773 2.53 -15.74 -8.12
C HIS A 773 1.17 -15.68 -7.38
N LEU A 774 0.54 -16.83 -7.19
CA LEU A 774 -0.80 -16.94 -6.62
C LEU A 774 -0.76 -17.00 -5.09
N ASP A 775 -1.67 -16.25 -4.45
CA ASP A 775 -2.02 -16.46 -3.05
C ASP A 775 -2.84 -17.76 -2.92
N PRO A 776 -2.43 -18.74 -2.08
CA PRO A 776 -3.16 -19.99 -1.86
C PRO A 776 -4.66 -19.78 -1.57
N LYS A 777 -5.03 -18.66 -0.94
CA LYS A 777 -6.43 -18.29 -0.66
C LYS A 777 -7.30 -18.20 -1.90
N ILE A 778 -6.73 -17.93 -3.08
CA ILE A 778 -7.47 -17.87 -4.35
C ILE A 778 -8.09 -19.23 -4.70
N ILE A 779 -7.38 -20.32 -4.42
CA ILE A 779 -7.84 -21.68 -4.65
C ILE A 779 -8.90 -22.03 -3.60
N TYR A 780 -8.57 -21.84 -2.32
CA TYR A 780 -9.38 -22.34 -1.19
C TYR A 780 -10.54 -21.43 -0.76
N LYS A 781 -10.78 -20.29 -1.43
CA LYS A 781 -11.91 -19.41 -1.09
C LYS A 781 -13.27 -20.09 -1.25
N TYR A 782 -13.37 -21.04 -2.18
CA TYR A 782 -14.54 -21.88 -2.42
C TYR A 782 -14.51 -23.08 -1.47
N LYS A 783 -15.63 -23.34 -0.78
CA LYS A 783 -15.69 -24.40 0.25
C LYS A 783 -15.62 -25.82 -0.33
N ASP A 784 -15.87 -25.95 -1.62
CA ASP A 784 -15.98 -27.19 -2.41
C ASP A 784 -14.84 -27.34 -3.42
N LEU A 785 -13.76 -26.56 -3.28
CA LEU A 785 -12.63 -26.58 -4.21
C LEU A 785 -11.32 -26.83 -3.46
N SER A 786 -10.57 -27.81 -3.96
CA SER A 786 -9.19 -28.08 -3.61
C SER A 786 -8.31 -28.03 -4.87
N PHE A 787 -7.00 -27.96 -4.70
CA PHE A 787 -6.06 -28.07 -5.80
C PHE A 787 -6.17 -29.44 -6.49
N SER A 788 -6.34 -30.52 -5.72
CA SER A 788 -6.60 -31.85 -6.27
C SER A 788 -7.85 -31.87 -7.16
N ARG A 789 -8.93 -31.19 -6.76
CA ARG A 789 -10.15 -31.05 -7.59
C ARG A 789 -9.96 -30.17 -8.82
N LEU A 790 -9.01 -29.22 -8.81
CA LEU A 790 -8.61 -28.49 -10.02
C LEU A 790 -7.85 -29.39 -10.99
N CYS A 791 -6.96 -30.27 -10.51
CA CYS A 791 -6.24 -31.24 -11.33
C CYS A 791 -7.19 -32.23 -12.02
N VAL A 792 -8.22 -32.71 -11.29
CA VAL A 792 -9.29 -33.55 -11.87
C VAL A 792 -10.06 -32.79 -12.95
N ALA A 793 -10.50 -31.56 -12.67
CA ALA A 793 -11.24 -30.75 -13.62
C ALA A 793 -10.42 -30.37 -14.87
N ALA A 794 -9.09 -30.33 -14.75
CA ALA A 794 -8.16 -30.09 -15.85
C ALA A 794 -7.81 -31.35 -16.65
N GLY A 795 -8.25 -32.54 -16.20
CA GLY A 795 -7.92 -33.82 -16.84
C GLY A 795 -6.47 -34.26 -16.64
N VAL A 796 -5.77 -33.70 -15.65
CA VAL A 796 -4.37 -34.05 -15.33
C VAL A 796 -4.30 -35.22 -14.34
N THR A 797 -5.35 -35.43 -13.55
CA THR A 797 -5.46 -36.52 -12.57
C THR A 797 -6.83 -37.20 -12.69
N ASP A 798 -6.89 -38.50 -12.40
CA ASP A 798 -8.14 -39.25 -12.36
C ASP A 798 -9.06 -38.76 -11.22
N ASP A 799 -10.37 -38.89 -11.43
CA ASP A 799 -11.37 -38.54 -10.42
C ASP A 799 -11.24 -39.44 -9.17
N PHE A 800 -11.51 -38.88 -7.99
CA PHE A 800 -11.39 -39.56 -6.69
C PHE A 800 -12.60 -39.28 -5.79
N GLU A 801 -12.86 -40.19 -4.84
CA GLU A 801 -13.90 -40.04 -3.82
C GLU A 801 -13.30 -40.15 -2.42
N ASP A 802 -13.29 -39.04 -1.67
CA ASP A 802 -12.75 -38.99 -0.31
C ASP A 802 -13.83 -38.54 0.70
N SER A 803 -14.06 -39.36 1.73
CA SER A 803 -15.12 -39.10 2.72
C SER A 803 -14.93 -37.83 3.57
N ILE A 804 -13.71 -37.28 3.64
CA ILE A 804 -13.34 -36.08 4.40
C ILE A 804 -13.21 -34.83 3.52
N GLU A 805 -13.41 -34.96 2.20
CA GLU A 805 -13.09 -33.91 1.24
C GLU A 805 -13.80 -32.59 1.54
N LYS A 806 -15.06 -32.64 1.97
CA LYS A 806 -15.88 -31.46 2.25
C LYS A 806 -15.37 -30.70 3.48
N GLU A 807 -15.07 -31.42 4.55
CA GLU A 807 -14.49 -30.88 5.79
C GLU A 807 -13.11 -30.27 5.50
N MET A 808 -12.26 -31.02 4.79
CA MET A 808 -10.92 -30.59 4.44
C MET A 808 -10.90 -29.38 3.50
N SER A 809 -11.71 -29.38 2.44
CA SER A 809 -11.81 -28.24 1.50
C SER A 809 -12.28 -26.97 2.20
N ALA A 810 -13.17 -27.09 3.20
CA ALA A 810 -13.57 -25.95 4.03
C ALA A 810 -12.45 -25.49 4.99
N ALA A 811 -11.59 -26.40 5.45
CA ALA A 811 -10.52 -26.14 6.41
C ALA A 811 -9.24 -25.59 5.76
N LEU A 812 -8.91 -26.01 4.52
CA LEU A 812 -7.69 -25.62 3.80
C LEU A 812 -7.51 -24.10 3.72
N TYR A 813 -8.61 -23.35 3.59
CA TYR A 813 -8.57 -21.89 3.64
C TYR A 813 -7.93 -21.36 4.93
N THR A 814 -8.27 -21.95 6.07
CA THR A 814 -7.69 -21.58 7.37
C THR A 814 -6.21 -21.95 7.41
N PHE A 815 -5.84 -23.08 6.80
CA PHE A 815 -4.45 -23.51 6.78
C PHE A 815 -3.53 -22.61 5.95
N THR A 816 -4.05 -21.85 4.98
CA THR A 816 -3.26 -20.87 4.21
C THR A 816 -2.58 -19.78 5.04
N SER A 817 -3.00 -19.59 6.29
CA SER A 817 -2.45 -18.55 7.16
C SER A 817 -1.50 -19.10 8.23
N LEU A 818 -1.22 -20.41 8.30
CA LEU A 818 -0.27 -20.92 9.30
C LEU A 818 1.15 -20.43 9.01
N ASP A 819 1.83 -19.98 10.05
CA ASP A 819 3.19 -19.44 10.01
C ASP A 819 4.00 -19.73 11.30
N SER A 820 3.53 -20.65 12.15
CA SER A 820 4.30 -21.18 13.29
C SER A 820 5.14 -22.38 12.86
N ARG A 821 6.47 -22.24 12.94
CA ARG A 821 7.41 -23.30 12.53
C ARG A 821 7.16 -24.56 13.34
N ARG A 822 7.05 -24.42 14.66
CA ARG A 822 6.83 -25.54 15.60
C ARG A 822 5.53 -26.28 15.29
N TRP A 823 4.44 -25.56 15.06
CA TRP A 823 3.15 -26.20 14.77
C TRP A 823 3.11 -26.84 13.39
N ILE A 824 3.68 -26.18 12.37
CA ILE A 824 3.77 -26.73 11.01
C ILE A 824 4.61 -28.01 10.98
N GLU A 825 5.79 -28.02 11.61
CA GLU A 825 6.65 -29.20 11.70
C GLU A 825 5.94 -30.36 12.39
N PHE A 826 5.27 -30.10 13.52
CA PHE A 826 4.44 -31.09 14.21
C PHE A 826 3.37 -31.67 13.29
N LEU A 827 2.62 -30.83 12.55
CA LEU A 827 1.57 -31.30 11.66
C LEU A 827 2.11 -32.12 10.49
N ILE A 828 3.24 -31.72 9.90
CA ILE A 828 3.87 -32.49 8.81
C ILE A 828 4.28 -33.87 9.31
N VAL A 829 4.92 -33.96 10.48
CA VAL A 829 5.33 -35.23 11.08
C VAL A 829 4.12 -36.09 11.44
N PHE A 830 3.08 -35.50 12.03
CA PHE A 830 1.83 -36.16 12.38
C PHE A 830 1.13 -36.73 11.13
N LEU A 831 0.95 -35.93 10.09
CA LEU A 831 0.25 -36.34 8.87
C LEU A 831 1.01 -37.42 8.09
N LYS A 832 2.34 -37.35 8.02
CA LYS A 832 3.18 -38.37 7.36
C LYS A 832 3.17 -39.72 8.09
N ASN A 833 2.96 -39.71 9.41
CA ASN A 833 3.00 -40.92 10.24
C ASN A 833 1.62 -41.34 10.81
N ILE A 834 0.53 -40.71 10.37
CA ILE A 834 -0.80 -40.77 11.00
C ILE A 834 -1.32 -42.20 11.25
N GLU A 835 -0.93 -43.16 10.40
CA GLU A 835 -1.31 -44.59 10.52
C GLU A 835 -0.69 -45.29 11.74
N ASN A 836 0.43 -44.77 12.25
CA ASN A 836 1.20 -45.37 13.35
C ASN A 836 1.20 -44.49 14.61
N VAL A 837 0.39 -43.43 14.66
CA VAL A 837 0.40 -42.47 15.76
C VAL A 837 -0.47 -42.97 16.92
N GLU A 838 0.14 -43.11 18.10
CA GLU A 838 -0.56 -43.39 19.35
C GLU A 838 -0.76 -42.09 20.16
N ILE A 839 -1.94 -41.49 20.05
CA ILE A 839 -2.26 -40.18 20.66
C ILE A 839 -2.06 -40.18 22.19
N ASN A 840 -2.29 -41.31 22.85
CA ASN A 840 -2.12 -41.43 24.29
C ASN A 840 -0.65 -41.29 24.76
N HIS A 841 0.32 -41.51 23.87
CA HIS A 841 1.75 -41.32 24.14
C HIS A 841 2.27 -39.92 23.82
N MET A 842 1.45 -39.05 23.25
CA MET A 842 1.80 -37.66 23.01
C MET A 842 1.93 -36.89 24.33
N SER A 843 2.86 -35.94 24.36
CA SER A 843 2.94 -34.93 25.42
C SER A 843 1.69 -34.05 25.43
N GLU A 844 1.42 -33.39 26.57
CA GLU A 844 0.27 -32.48 26.69
C GLU A 844 0.35 -31.30 25.70
N LEU A 845 1.57 -30.86 25.36
CA LEU A 845 1.80 -29.84 24.34
C LEU A 845 1.39 -30.33 22.94
N GLU A 846 1.81 -31.55 22.56
CA GLU A 846 1.43 -32.17 21.28
C GLU A 846 -0.07 -32.42 21.19
N LYS A 847 -0.71 -32.85 22.28
CA LYS A 847 -2.18 -32.98 22.34
C LYS A 847 -2.88 -31.64 22.12
N ARG A 848 -2.37 -30.53 22.65
CA ARG A 848 -2.91 -29.18 22.38
C ARG A 848 -2.74 -28.78 20.91
N MET A 849 -1.58 -29.05 20.32
CA MET A 849 -1.34 -28.81 18.88
C MET A 849 -2.27 -29.66 18.00
N LEU A 850 -2.54 -30.91 18.39
CA LEU A 850 -3.50 -31.78 17.72
C LEU A 850 -4.93 -31.28 17.90
N GLN A 851 -5.28 -30.75 19.08
CA GLN A 851 -6.58 -30.13 19.33
C GLN A 851 -6.81 -28.90 18.44
N MET A 852 -5.78 -28.06 18.26
CA MET A 852 -5.83 -26.91 17.34
C MET A 852 -6.08 -27.35 15.89
N PHE A 853 -5.49 -28.46 15.46
CA PHE A 853 -5.76 -29.07 14.16
C PHE A 853 -7.20 -29.60 14.07
N TYR A 854 -7.62 -30.37 15.07
CA TYR A 854 -8.94 -31.01 15.10
C TYR A 854 -10.07 -29.98 15.03
N VAL A 855 -10.00 -28.90 15.82
CA VAL A 855 -11.01 -27.84 15.78
C VAL A 855 -11.01 -27.07 14.45
N THR A 856 -9.88 -27.04 13.74
CA THR A 856 -9.76 -26.37 12.44
C THR A 856 -10.48 -27.17 11.36
N VAL A 857 -10.36 -28.50 11.38
CA VAL A 857 -10.98 -29.39 10.37
C VAL A 857 -12.47 -29.63 10.67
N TRP A 858 -12.80 -30.05 11.89
CA TRP A 858 -14.16 -30.50 12.23
C TRP A 858 -15.01 -29.43 12.93
N GLY A 859 -14.40 -28.34 13.40
CA GLY A 859 -15.12 -27.26 14.08
C GLY A 859 -15.63 -27.60 15.48
N GLU A 860 -15.21 -28.75 16.03
CA GLU A 860 -15.60 -29.31 17.33
C GLU A 860 -14.35 -29.57 18.19
N VAL A 861 -14.57 -29.84 19.48
CA VAL A 861 -13.52 -30.14 20.47
C VAL A 861 -13.51 -31.66 20.68
N ALA A 862 -12.34 -32.30 20.58
CA ALA A 862 -12.15 -33.65 21.10
C ALA A 862 -11.99 -33.56 22.63
N GLU A 863 -13.03 -33.90 23.38
CA GLU A 863 -12.98 -33.94 24.86
C GLU A 863 -12.26 -35.20 25.37
N ASP A 864 -12.41 -36.30 24.64
CA ASP A 864 -11.68 -37.56 24.83
C ASP A 864 -11.17 -38.06 23.47
N TRP A 865 -9.86 -38.31 23.37
CA TRP A 865 -9.23 -38.83 22.16
C TRP A 865 -9.61 -40.28 21.85
N ASN A 866 -10.19 -40.99 22.82
CA ASN A 866 -10.68 -42.36 22.66
C ASN A 866 -12.17 -42.43 22.30
N ASP A 867 -12.85 -41.29 22.17
CA ASP A 867 -14.24 -41.23 21.74
C ASP A 867 -14.40 -41.80 20.32
N GLU A 868 -15.48 -42.58 20.11
CA GLU A 868 -15.73 -43.27 18.84
C GLU A 868 -15.80 -42.31 17.66
N LYS A 869 -16.39 -41.11 17.84
CA LYS A 869 -16.50 -40.08 16.80
C LYS A 869 -15.13 -39.47 16.49
N VAL A 870 -14.29 -39.25 17.49
CA VAL A 870 -12.93 -38.72 17.30
C VAL A 870 -12.08 -39.70 16.51
N LEU A 871 -12.12 -40.98 16.88
CA LEU A 871 -11.42 -42.06 16.17
C LEU A 871 -11.96 -42.24 14.74
N GLU A 872 -13.27 -42.15 14.52
CA GLU A 872 -13.86 -42.20 13.18
C GLU A 872 -13.35 -41.04 12.30
N ASN A 873 -13.30 -39.82 12.85
CA ASN A 873 -12.82 -38.64 12.14
C ASN A 873 -11.33 -38.76 11.74
N ILE A 874 -10.48 -39.25 12.64
CA ILE A 874 -9.06 -39.49 12.33
C ILE A 874 -8.93 -40.60 11.27
N ASN A 875 -9.71 -41.67 11.37
CA ASN A 875 -9.72 -42.73 10.36
C ASN A 875 -10.16 -42.25 8.97
N LYS A 876 -11.07 -41.27 8.87
CA LYS A 876 -11.44 -40.64 7.60
C LYS A 876 -10.25 -39.90 6.97
N LEU A 877 -9.44 -39.24 7.80
CA LEU A 877 -8.22 -38.56 7.35
C LEU A 877 -7.13 -39.56 6.93
N VAL A 878 -6.96 -40.66 7.68
CA VAL A 878 -6.02 -41.75 7.34
C VAL A 878 -6.33 -42.34 5.96
N LYS A 879 -7.61 -42.51 5.61
CA LYS A 879 -8.06 -43.11 4.35
C LYS A 879 -7.99 -42.17 3.13
N SER A 880 -7.78 -40.88 3.33
CA SER A 880 -7.83 -39.86 2.28
C SER A 880 -6.44 -39.42 1.86
N ASP A 881 -5.87 -40.12 0.86
CA ASP A 881 -4.52 -39.85 0.37
C ASP A 881 -4.39 -38.49 -0.31
N TYR A 882 -5.40 -38.07 -1.09
CA TYR A 882 -5.36 -36.82 -1.85
C TYR A 882 -5.39 -35.61 -0.92
N MET A 883 -6.39 -35.53 -0.02
CA MET A 883 -6.50 -34.40 0.90
C MET A 883 -5.34 -34.33 1.90
N ARG A 884 -4.81 -35.48 2.32
CA ARG A 884 -3.63 -35.55 3.20
C ARG A 884 -2.38 -35.02 2.50
N LYS A 885 -2.09 -35.47 1.27
CA LYS A 885 -0.95 -34.99 0.48
C LYS A 885 -1.04 -33.50 0.20
N GLU A 886 -2.21 -33.02 -0.23
CA GLU A 886 -2.42 -31.60 -0.51
C GLU A 886 -2.22 -30.72 0.72
N LEU A 887 -2.70 -31.16 1.90
CA LEU A 887 -2.44 -30.44 3.15
C LEU A 887 -0.94 -30.40 3.48
N ILE A 888 -0.22 -31.51 3.30
CA ILE A 888 1.24 -31.54 3.53
C ILE A 888 1.94 -30.57 2.58
N GLU A 889 1.60 -30.56 1.29
CA GLU A 889 2.18 -29.61 0.32
C GLU A 889 1.89 -28.16 0.70
N LEU A 890 0.68 -27.85 1.16
CA LEU A 890 0.32 -26.51 1.64
C LEU A 890 1.14 -26.11 2.87
N LEU A 891 1.34 -27.03 3.82
CA LEU A 891 2.12 -26.80 5.03
C LEU A 891 3.62 -26.60 4.70
N GLU A 892 4.18 -27.41 3.81
CA GLU A 892 5.56 -27.28 3.34
C GLU A 892 5.77 -25.97 2.57
N TYR A 893 4.79 -25.59 1.72
CA TYR A 893 4.77 -24.29 1.06
C TYR A 893 4.78 -23.15 2.09
N ASN A 894 3.84 -23.16 3.06
CA ASN A 894 3.78 -22.13 4.09
C ASN A 894 5.08 -22.03 4.89
N TYR A 895 5.68 -23.17 5.29
CA TYR A 895 6.95 -23.22 5.99
C TYR A 895 8.06 -22.51 5.20
N SER A 896 8.14 -22.75 3.89
CA SER A 896 9.12 -22.11 2.99
C SER A 896 8.94 -20.59 2.85
N LYS A 897 7.74 -20.06 3.16
CA LYS A 897 7.42 -18.63 3.05
C LYS A 897 7.55 -17.85 4.37
N ILE A 898 7.90 -18.50 5.49
CA ILE A 898 8.11 -17.81 6.77
C ILE A 898 9.34 -16.90 6.66
N ASP A 899 9.12 -15.59 6.73
CA ASP A 899 10.12 -14.53 6.53
C ASP A 899 10.47 -13.77 7.82
N PHE A 900 10.01 -14.25 8.97
CA PHE A 900 10.25 -13.68 10.29
C PHE A 900 10.76 -14.73 11.28
N ILE A 901 11.26 -14.28 12.43
CA ILE A 901 11.68 -15.15 13.52
C ILE A 901 10.49 -15.27 14.47
N ASP A 902 9.86 -16.44 14.52
CA ASP A 902 8.99 -16.80 15.64
C ASP A 902 9.85 -17.27 16.82
N GLU A 903 9.33 -17.09 18.03
CA GLU A 903 9.99 -17.47 19.27
C GLU A 903 8.97 -18.07 20.22
N GLU A 904 9.40 -19.09 20.97
CA GLU A 904 8.61 -19.58 22.09
C GLU A 904 8.56 -18.52 23.21
N VAL A 905 7.39 -18.32 23.80
CA VAL A 905 7.17 -17.37 24.89
C VAL A 905 6.91 -18.13 26.17
N ASP A 906 7.73 -17.88 27.19
CA ASP A 906 7.48 -18.42 28.53
C ASP A 906 6.29 -17.69 29.19
N LEU A 907 5.13 -18.33 29.13
CA LEU A 907 3.91 -17.90 29.82
C LEU A 907 3.75 -18.55 31.20
N GLY A 908 4.76 -19.27 31.70
CA GLY A 908 4.72 -20.03 32.96
C GLY A 908 3.85 -21.28 32.92
N PHE A 909 3.48 -21.74 31.72
CA PHE A 909 2.81 -23.01 31.43
C PHE A 909 3.07 -23.39 29.97
N ASP A 910 2.99 -24.68 29.65
CA ASP A 910 3.22 -25.16 28.27
C ASP A 910 2.15 -24.62 27.31
N CYS A 911 2.56 -23.88 26.30
CA CYS A 911 1.67 -23.21 25.35
C CYS A 911 2.19 -23.37 23.91
N PRO A 912 1.38 -23.87 22.95
CA PRO A 912 1.79 -24.06 21.55
C PRO A 912 1.72 -22.77 20.70
N ILE A 913 1.64 -21.60 21.33
CA ILE A 913 1.45 -20.31 20.67
C ILE A 913 2.78 -19.57 20.62
N ASP A 914 3.30 -19.38 19.41
CA ASP A 914 4.60 -18.77 19.15
C ASP A 914 4.47 -17.29 18.81
N LEU A 915 5.47 -16.51 19.21
CA LEU A 915 5.52 -15.07 19.03
C LEU A 915 5.48 -14.72 17.54
N HIS A 916 4.68 -13.72 17.19
CA HIS A 916 4.50 -13.20 15.83
C HIS A 916 3.84 -14.12 14.82
N CYS A 917 3.39 -15.30 15.24
CA CYS A 917 2.58 -16.21 14.44
C CYS A 917 1.09 -15.86 14.50
N THR A 918 0.34 -16.35 13.52
CA THR A 918 -1.08 -16.09 13.33
C THR A 918 -1.95 -17.30 13.62
N TYR A 919 -3.04 -17.06 14.33
CA TYR A 919 -3.95 -18.08 14.80
C TYR A 919 -5.38 -17.58 14.74
N THR A 920 -6.31 -18.46 14.38
CA THR A 920 -7.74 -18.18 14.55
C THR A 920 -8.10 -18.12 16.03
N GLN A 921 -9.20 -17.44 16.36
CA GLN A 921 -9.68 -17.39 17.74
C GLN A 921 -9.87 -18.80 18.34
N ARG A 922 -10.36 -19.77 17.55
CA ARG A 922 -10.56 -21.15 18.03
C ARG A 922 -9.24 -21.83 18.33
N GLN A 923 -8.24 -21.68 17.46
CA GLN A 923 -6.89 -22.22 17.68
C GLN A 923 -6.27 -21.61 18.94
N LEU A 924 -6.42 -20.30 19.16
CA LEU A 924 -5.96 -19.63 20.37
C LEU A 924 -6.62 -20.21 21.62
N LEU A 925 -7.94 -20.38 21.63
CA LEU A 925 -8.62 -20.99 22.78
C LEU A 925 -8.10 -22.41 23.08
N MET A 926 -7.82 -23.22 22.05
CA MET A 926 -7.24 -24.56 22.25
C MET A 926 -5.79 -24.50 22.74
N GLY A 927 -4.97 -23.57 22.22
CA GLY A 927 -3.60 -23.39 22.65
C GLY A 927 -3.49 -22.98 24.12
N PHE A 928 -4.44 -22.16 24.60
CA PHE A 928 -4.58 -21.81 26.02
C PHE A 928 -5.39 -22.84 26.83
N ASP A 929 -5.71 -24.00 26.25
CA ASP A 929 -6.42 -25.10 26.91
C ASP A 929 -7.75 -24.62 27.54
N TYR A 930 -8.55 -23.98 26.70
CA TYR A 930 -9.85 -23.40 27.02
C TYR A 930 -10.92 -23.96 26.07
N LEU A 931 -11.60 -25.03 26.49
CA LEU A 931 -12.47 -25.85 25.63
C LEU A 931 -13.84 -25.24 25.27
N SER A 932 -14.18 -24.06 25.79
CA SER A 932 -15.50 -23.44 25.56
C SER A 932 -15.47 -22.34 24.50
N PHE A 933 -16.30 -22.45 23.47
CA PHE A 933 -16.46 -21.42 22.44
C PHE A 933 -17.42 -20.27 22.83
N SER A 934 -18.08 -20.36 23.99
CA SER A 934 -19.22 -19.49 24.36
C SER A 934 -18.87 -18.27 25.22
N SER A 935 -17.61 -18.13 25.64
CA SER A 935 -17.21 -17.21 26.71
C SER A 935 -16.36 -16.01 26.27
N VAL A 936 -15.90 -15.92 25.01
CA VAL A 936 -15.17 -14.74 24.53
C VAL A 936 -16.16 -13.62 24.21
N ARG A 937 -16.67 -12.96 25.25
CA ARG A 937 -17.81 -12.03 25.12
C ARG A 937 -17.44 -10.59 24.83
N GLN A 938 -16.17 -10.16 24.90
CA GLN A 938 -15.82 -8.72 24.83
C GLN A 938 -14.44 -8.40 24.27
N GLY A 939 -13.89 -9.25 23.39
CA GLY A 939 -12.52 -9.08 22.88
C GLY A 939 -11.44 -9.22 23.97
N VAL A 940 -11.81 -9.60 25.19
CA VAL A 940 -10.91 -9.93 26.30
C VAL A 940 -11.40 -11.22 26.97
N LEU A 941 -10.47 -12.08 27.39
CA LEU A 941 -10.73 -13.30 28.14
C LEU A 941 -9.77 -13.42 29.33
N TRP A 942 -10.31 -13.52 30.53
CA TRP A 942 -9.55 -13.84 31.74
C TRP A 942 -9.56 -15.35 31.98
N ILE A 943 -8.37 -15.98 32.02
CA ILE A 943 -8.20 -17.40 32.37
C ILE A 943 -7.65 -17.48 33.79
N GLU A 944 -8.54 -17.70 34.76
CA GLU A 944 -8.20 -17.72 36.19
C GLU A 944 -7.16 -18.79 36.54
N SER A 945 -7.28 -20.01 35.98
CA SER A 945 -6.34 -21.11 36.23
C SER A 945 -4.92 -20.82 35.77
N LYS A 946 -4.76 -19.97 34.76
CA LYS A 946 -3.46 -19.59 34.17
C LYS A 946 -3.05 -18.15 34.54
N LYS A 947 -3.86 -17.46 35.35
CA LYS A 947 -3.73 -16.04 35.71
C LYS A 947 -3.38 -15.14 34.52
N THR A 948 -4.02 -15.34 33.37
CA THR A 948 -3.67 -14.65 32.12
C THR A 948 -4.89 -13.96 31.50
N ASP A 949 -4.74 -12.68 31.17
CA ASP A 949 -5.68 -11.88 30.38
C ASP A 949 -5.28 -11.93 28.90
N ILE A 950 -6.19 -12.40 28.05
CA ILE A 950 -6.00 -12.51 26.59
C ILE A 950 -6.77 -11.39 25.90
N PHE A 951 -6.09 -10.52 25.16
CA PHE A 951 -6.71 -9.42 24.42
C PHE A 951 -6.78 -9.75 22.93
N PHE A 952 -7.99 -9.84 22.40
CA PHE A 952 -8.30 -9.98 20.97
C PHE A 952 -8.63 -8.60 20.38
N ILE A 953 -7.63 -7.96 19.79
CA ILE A 953 -7.69 -6.57 19.32
C ILE A 953 -7.95 -6.58 17.81
N THR A 954 -9.04 -5.94 17.40
CA THR A 954 -9.30 -5.65 15.98
C THR A 954 -9.06 -4.17 15.77
N LEU A 955 -8.02 -3.84 15.00
CA LEU A 955 -7.60 -2.46 14.80
C LEU A 955 -8.68 -1.64 14.08
N ASN A 956 -9.30 -2.18 13.04
CA ASN A 956 -10.41 -1.51 12.36
C ASN A 956 -11.74 -2.20 12.69
N LYS A 957 -12.54 -1.56 13.56
CA LYS A 957 -13.83 -2.08 14.05
C LYS A 957 -15.01 -1.81 13.10
N SER A 958 -14.83 -0.98 12.07
CA SER A 958 -15.87 -0.62 11.11
C SER A 958 -15.82 -1.48 9.85
N ASP A 959 -16.98 -1.90 9.35
CA ASP A 959 -17.11 -2.51 8.02
C ASP A 959 -17.09 -1.47 6.87
N LYS A 960 -17.12 -0.17 7.20
CA LYS A 960 -16.89 0.93 6.24
C LYS A 960 -15.38 1.15 6.10
N ASP A 961 -14.91 1.42 4.88
CA ASP A 961 -13.48 1.56 4.53
C ASP A 961 -12.72 2.57 5.45
N TYR A 962 -13.41 3.54 6.08
CA TYR A 962 -12.86 4.51 7.04
C TYR A 962 -13.92 4.95 8.09
N SER A 963 -13.55 4.99 9.38
CA SER A 963 -14.37 5.54 10.49
C SER A 963 -13.50 6.33 11.48
N PRO A 964 -13.55 7.67 11.48
CA PRO A 964 -12.62 8.50 12.24
C PRO A 964 -12.68 8.27 13.76
N THR A 965 -13.85 7.94 14.30
CA THR A 965 -14.05 7.73 15.74
C THR A 965 -13.40 6.44 16.25
N THR A 966 -13.42 5.36 15.45
CA THR A 966 -12.91 4.04 15.87
C THR A 966 -11.45 3.82 15.49
N MET A 967 -10.85 4.68 14.67
CA MET A 967 -9.50 4.45 14.13
C MET A 967 -8.40 4.64 15.16
N TYR A 968 -8.64 5.38 16.23
CA TYR A 968 -7.64 5.76 17.23
C TYR A 968 -7.82 5.09 18.60
N GLU A 969 -8.73 4.12 18.70
CA GLU A 969 -8.94 3.40 19.97
C GLU A 969 -7.78 2.46 20.29
N ASP A 970 -7.31 1.69 19.29
CA ASP A 970 -6.27 0.68 19.43
C ASP A 970 -5.21 0.84 18.32
N TYR A 971 -3.94 1.03 18.71
CA TYR A 971 -2.81 1.24 17.78
C TYR A 971 -1.44 1.06 18.46
N SER A 972 -0.41 0.74 17.65
CA SER A 972 0.99 0.77 18.09
C SER A 972 1.50 2.21 18.09
N ILE A 973 2.05 2.67 19.23
CA ILE A 973 2.70 3.97 19.35
C ILE A 973 4.08 3.92 18.69
N ASN A 974 4.83 2.84 18.96
CA ASN A 974 6.11 2.50 18.35
C ASN A 974 6.31 0.98 18.40
N ASP A 975 7.54 0.50 18.22
CA ASP A 975 7.90 -0.92 18.23
C ASP A 975 7.83 -1.59 19.61
N GLU A 976 7.71 -0.84 20.70
CA GLU A 976 7.64 -1.38 22.06
C GLU A 976 6.33 -1.02 22.78
N LEU A 977 5.64 0.05 22.38
CA LEU A 977 4.48 0.60 23.08
C LEU A 977 3.20 0.44 22.26
N PHE A 978 2.15 -0.08 22.90
CA PHE A 978 0.84 -0.31 22.32
C PHE A 978 -0.25 0.41 23.12
N HIS A 979 -1.09 1.21 22.45
CA HIS A 979 -2.27 1.83 23.03
C HIS A 979 -3.49 0.92 22.86
N TRP A 980 -4.19 0.66 23.96
CA TRP A 980 -5.41 -0.15 23.99
C TRP A 980 -6.50 0.51 24.83
N GLN A 981 -7.74 0.52 24.33
CA GLN A 981 -8.89 1.03 25.07
C GLN A 981 -9.73 -0.11 25.66
N SER A 982 -10.08 0.01 26.95
CA SER A 982 -10.94 -0.96 27.64
C SER A 982 -12.40 -0.87 27.22
N GLN A 983 -13.22 -1.84 27.66
CA GLN A 983 -14.69 -1.77 27.53
C GLN A 983 -15.24 -0.51 28.22
N SER A 984 -16.35 0.06 27.70
CA SER A 984 -16.88 1.37 28.13
C SER A 984 -17.22 1.44 29.63
N THR A 985 -17.53 0.29 30.23
CA THR A 985 -17.92 0.15 31.64
C THR A 985 -16.74 -0.10 32.60
N THR A 986 -15.56 -0.46 32.09
CA THR A 986 -14.39 -0.82 32.91
C THR A 986 -13.74 0.43 33.49
N SER A 987 -13.87 0.66 34.81
CA SER A 987 -13.24 1.78 35.54
C SER A 987 -11.85 1.46 36.10
N GLU A 988 -11.02 2.49 36.32
CA GLU A 988 -9.70 2.36 36.95
C GLU A 988 -9.75 1.75 38.37
N ASP A 989 -10.90 1.91 39.03
CA ASP A 989 -11.17 1.42 40.39
C ASP A 989 -11.92 0.08 40.41
N SER A 990 -12.41 -0.39 39.26
CA SER A 990 -13.09 -1.68 39.13
C SER A 990 -12.12 -2.84 39.40
N LYS A 991 -12.65 -4.02 39.73
CA LYS A 991 -11.84 -5.24 39.94
C LYS A 991 -10.95 -5.54 38.73
N THR A 992 -11.47 -5.36 37.52
CA THR A 992 -10.73 -5.57 36.26
C THR A 992 -9.68 -4.49 36.02
N GLY A 993 -10.02 -3.20 36.20
CA GLY A 993 -9.06 -2.11 36.04
C GLY A 993 -7.90 -2.17 37.04
N LYS A 994 -8.18 -2.57 38.30
CA LYS A 994 -7.15 -2.83 39.32
C LYS A 994 -6.24 -3.99 38.93
N ARG A 995 -6.82 -5.09 38.41
CA ARG A 995 -6.03 -6.24 37.90
C ARG A 995 -5.09 -5.80 36.78
N TYR A 996 -5.56 -5.04 35.79
CA TYR A 996 -4.71 -4.53 34.71
C TYR A 996 -3.56 -3.66 35.23
N ARG A 997 -3.84 -2.74 36.16
CA ARG A 997 -2.81 -1.83 36.72
C ARG A 997 -1.79 -2.54 37.60
N ASN A 998 -2.21 -3.57 38.33
CA ASN A 998 -1.38 -4.27 39.31
C ASN A 998 -0.92 -5.65 38.82
N HIS A 999 -1.08 -5.97 37.52
CA HIS A 999 -0.93 -7.33 37.02
C HIS A 999 0.45 -7.94 37.36
N VAL A 1000 1.54 -7.17 37.24
CA VAL A 1000 2.89 -7.59 37.63
C VAL A 1000 2.97 -7.93 39.13
N LYS A 1001 2.36 -7.11 40.00
CA LYS A 1001 2.35 -7.33 41.45
C LYS A 1001 1.48 -8.52 41.85
N GLU A 1002 0.38 -8.75 41.14
CA GLU A 1002 -0.56 -9.85 41.37
C GLU A 1002 -0.10 -11.18 40.71
N GLY A 1003 1.00 -11.14 39.95
CA GLY A 1003 1.54 -12.28 39.23
C GLY A 1003 0.65 -12.74 38.06
N SER A 1004 -0.15 -11.83 37.51
CA SER A 1004 -0.98 -12.09 36.32
C SER A 1004 -0.35 -11.51 35.05
N ARG A 1005 -0.59 -12.17 33.92
CA ARG A 1005 -0.01 -11.82 32.62
C ARG A 1005 -1.06 -11.22 31.69
N VAL A 1006 -0.64 -10.33 30.81
CA VAL A 1006 -1.49 -9.76 29.74
C VAL A 1006 -0.83 -10.10 28.41
N VAL A 1007 -1.59 -10.69 27.48
CA VAL A 1007 -1.09 -11.10 26.16
C VAL A 1007 -1.94 -10.51 25.04
N LEU A 1008 -1.29 -9.99 24.01
CA LEU A 1008 -1.96 -9.22 22.93
C LEU A 1008 -2.00 -10.03 21.62
N PHE A 1009 -3.21 -10.20 21.10
CA PHE A 1009 -3.49 -10.80 19.80
C PHE A 1009 -4.17 -9.77 18.91
N VAL A 1010 -3.53 -9.40 17.80
CA VAL A 1010 -3.97 -8.27 16.96
C VAL A 1010 -4.32 -8.73 15.55
N ARG A 1011 -5.39 -8.17 14.98
CA ARG A 1011 -5.69 -8.26 13.56
C ARG A 1011 -6.10 -6.91 12.99
N GLU A 1012 -5.85 -6.71 11.71
CA GLU A 1012 -6.12 -5.45 11.02
C GLU A 1012 -7.63 -5.23 10.82
N PHE A 1013 -8.28 -6.18 10.16
CA PHE A 1013 -9.72 -6.18 9.88
C PHE A 1013 -10.39 -7.42 10.44
N LYS A 1014 -11.72 -7.37 10.57
CA LYS A 1014 -12.52 -8.52 10.98
C LYS A 1014 -12.54 -9.62 9.92
N ASN A 1015 -12.71 -9.23 8.66
CA ASN A 1015 -12.77 -10.12 7.51
C ASN A 1015 -11.75 -9.72 6.45
N ASP A 1016 -11.26 -10.69 5.68
CA ASP A 1016 -10.38 -10.48 4.54
C ASP A 1016 -11.14 -10.14 3.24
N LYS A 1017 -10.39 -9.98 2.14
CA LYS A 1017 -10.91 -9.66 0.79
C LYS A 1017 -11.92 -10.68 0.23
N TYR A 1018 -11.99 -11.89 0.79
CA TYR A 1018 -12.93 -12.93 0.37
C TYR A 1018 -14.11 -13.08 1.34
N GLY A 1019 -14.24 -12.18 2.32
CA GLY A 1019 -15.31 -12.18 3.31
C GLY A 1019 -15.14 -13.24 4.40
N LYS A 1020 -13.94 -13.81 4.57
CA LYS A 1020 -13.62 -14.80 5.60
C LYS A 1020 -13.01 -14.09 6.81
N THR A 1021 -13.25 -14.62 8.01
CA THR A 1021 -12.73 -14.01 9.24
C THR A 1021 -11.21 -14.10 9.31
N MET A 1022 -10.53 -12.99 9.58
CA MET A 1022 -9.08 -12.96 9.68
C MET A 1022 -8.58 -13.57 11.00
N PRO A 1023 -7.44 -14.30 10.97
CA PRO A 1023 -6.74 -14.74 12.18
C PRO A 1023 -6.09 -13.55 12.91
N TYR A 1024 -5.66 -13.78 14.14
CA TYR A 1024 -4.93 -12.82 14.97
C TYR A 1024 -3.44 -13.16 15.01
N THR A 1025 -2.58 -12.15 14.90
CA THR A 1025 -1.14 -12.25 15.14
C THR A 1025 -0.83 -12.08 16.63
N PHE A 1026 0.01 -12.94 17.19
CA PHE A 1026 0.48 -12.79 18.57
C PHE A 1026 1.59 -11.74 18.68
N LEU A 1027 1.36 -10.64 19.41
CA LEU A 1027 2.38 -9.60 19.64
C LEU A 1027 3.23 -9.85 20.89
N GLY A 1028 2.83 -10.80 21.74
CA GLY A 1028 3.56 -11.16 22.95
C GLY A 1028 2.87 -10.70 24.25
N PRO A 1029 3.51 -10.98 25.39
CA PRO A 1029 3.12 -10.44 26.68
C PRO A 1029 3.41 -8.95 26.77
N ALA A 1030 2.67 -8.26 27.64
CA ALA A 1030 2.84 -6.83 27.85
C ALA A 1030 2.71 -6.41 29.32
N GLU A 1031 3.41 -5.33 29.65
CA GLU A 1031 3.44 -4.69 30.95
C GLU A 1031 2.71 -3.35 30.95
N TYR A 1032 1.97 -3.07 32.02
CA TYR A 1032 1.26 -1.82 32.20
C TYR A 1032 2.24 -0.64 32.39
N VAL A 1033 2.07 0.44 31.61
CA VAL A 1033 2.88 1.67 31.73
C VAL A 1033 2.07 2.80 32.36
N SER A 1034 0.98 3.19 31.72
CA SER A 1034 0.13 4.30 32.17
C SER A 1034 -1.28 4.19 31.58
N HIS A 1035 -2.21 4.99 32.09
CA HIS A 1035 -3.52 5.13 31.47
C HIS A 1035 -4.07 6.55 31.60
N THR A 1036 -5.05 6.87 30.76
CA THR A 1036 -5.90 8.06 30.85
C THR A 1036 -7.37 7.68 30.72
N GLY A 1037 -8.26 8.49 31.30
CA GLY A 1037 -9.68 8.13 31.37
C GLY A 1037 -9.97 7.01 32.36
N SER A 1038 -11.25 6.80 32.64
CA SER A 1038 -11.69 5.74 33.56
C SER A 1038 -12.83 4.93 32.96
N LYS A 1039 -13.82 5.51 32.28
CA LYS A 1039 -14.91 4.74 31.62
C LYS A 1039 -15.05 5.18 30.15
N PRO A 1040 -14.32 4.58 29.20
CA PRO A 1040 -13.31 3.52 29.34
C PRO A 1040 -11.92 4.03 29.81
N MET A 1041 -11.04 3.10 30.15
CA MET A 1041 -9.60 3.32 30.36
C MET A 1041 -8.84 3.24 29.04
N ASN A 1042 -8.01 4.22 28.73
CA ASN A 1042 -7.04 4.20 27.63
C ASN A 1042 -5.67 3.84 28.20
N ILE A 1043 -5.19 2.62 27.96
CA ILE A 1043 -4.00 2.05 28.59
C ILE A 1043 -2.86 1.97 27.59
N ILE A 1044 -1.67 2.38 28.02
CA ILE A 1044 -0.40 2.16 27.32
C ILE A 1044 0.25 0.91 27.90
N TRP A 1045 0.46 -0.09 27.05
CA TRP A 1045 1.16 -1.33 27.32
C TRP A 1045 2.55 -1.29 26.71
N LYS A 1046 3.55 -1.83 27.42
CA LYS A 1046 4.89 -2.07 26.90
C LYS A 1046 5.05 -3.55 26.61
N LEU A 1047 5.33 -3.91 25.37
CA LEU A 1047 5.57 -5.30 24.97
C LEU A 1047 6.95 -5.76 25.44
N ASP A 1048 7.06 -7.02 25.86
CA ASP A 1048 8.32 -7.63 26.29
C ASP A 1048 9.33 -7.77 25.13
N LYS A 1049 8.80 -7.92 23.92
CA LYS A 1049 9.54 -8.05 22.67
C LYS A 1049 9.06 -7.00 21.67
N ARG A 1050 10.00 -6.48 20.88
CA ARG A 1050 9.70 -5.47 19.86
C ARG A 1050 8.82 -6.04 18.77
N ILE A 1051 7.85 -5.25 18.32
CA ILE A 1051 7.01 -5.56 17.15
C ILE A 1051 7.91 -5.56 15.90
N PRO A 1052 7.97 -6.65 15.12
CA PRO A 1052 8.71 -6.68 13.86
C PRO A 1052 8.19 -5.61 12.90
N ALA A 1053 9.09 -4.99 12.13
CA ALA A 1053 8.77 -3.87 11.24
C ALA A 1053 7.58 -4.16 10.27
N LYS A 1054 7.45 -5.42 9.82
CA LYS A 1054 6.33 -5.90 8.98
C LYS A 1054 4.97 -5.73 9.66
N TYR A 1055 4.90 -5.96 10.97
CA TYR A 1055 3.68 -5.81 11.77
C TYR A 1055 3.51 -4.38 12.28
N LEU A 1056 4.59 -3.62 12.46
CA LEU A 1056 4.54 -2.21 12.82
C LEU A 1056 3.76 -1.41 11.77
N LYS A 1057 4.01 -1.62 10.47
CA LYS A 1057 3.27 -0.95 9.38
C LYS A 1057 1.76 -1.21 9.43
N LYS A 1058 1.33 -2.37 9.92
CA LYS A 1058 -0.09 -2.77 10.03
C LYS A 1058 -0.76 -2.25 11.30
N THR A 1059 0.04 -2.03 12.35
CA THR A 1059 -0.46 -1.73 13.70
C THR A 1059 -0.29 -0.26 14.08
N ASN A 1060 0.67 0.44 13.47
CA ASN A 1060 0.89 1.87 13.63
C ASN A 1060 0.02 2.66 12.65
N LYS A 1061 -1.04 3.28 13.18
CA LYS A 1061 -1.98 4.10 12.39
C LYS A 1061 -1.64 5.58 12.37
N LEU A 1062 -0.70 6.03 13.19
CA LEU A 1062 -0.37 7.45 13.38
C LEU A 1062 0.86 7.87 12.56
N VAL A 1063 1.78 6.94 12.30
CA VAL A 1063 3.02 7.21 11.56
C VAL A 1063 3.28 6.06 10.60
N GLY A 1064 3.14 6.35 9.30
CA GLY A 1064 3.51 5.46 8.21
C GLY A 1064 3.53 6.22 6.90
#